data_AF-A0A0S7XCT4-F1
#
_entry.id   AF-A0A0S7XCT4-F1
#
_cell.length_a   1.000
_cell.length_b   1.000
_cell.length_c   1.000
_cell.angle_alpha   90.00
_cell.angle_beta   90.00
_cell.angle_gamma   90.00
#
_symmetry.space_group_name_H-M   'P 1'
#
loop_
_entity.id
_entity.type
_entity.pdbx_description
1 polymer ?
#
loop_
_entity_poly.entity_id
_entity_poly.type
_entity_poly.pdbx_seq_one_letter_code
_entity_poly.pdbx_strand_id
1 'polypeptide(L)'
;MKLFGFKALIFFLFIIGIIFPIKDVYAVPLSGTYTLASSGDYTSWQAFWNDVQNEGIGGDVTLNINNEEFAETTAPATITQNLNGYTLHIKPSNDESFPDSSDCNSGPRFLLNYSATDEFLELNMPGTGHVIIEGISVKVNSGSTSPTQVIYNLNQHASTVTIRRCVLKGQGDARGIAIYNPDVINKIYNNFIYGFDEGISLLYDLSSSSFLSNNTVYGCNSYGINAFNKPSTFKNNICYNNTTDFNSLTNATGYNNLSKDDTCSDANWSTGSNNRPSKTLTFTNPGNDKLLLSSYDTDAIDKGIGHFSCIACHFQAHYKLEPDNLTVDSSGNNNSLTAVGTITSSPSSGDAWKVGDGAVHFDNGEWYYRSNGNLSANFPGKSGGNNHNLTLGVWYRPAISANNTWAGIAGIWNGGTQAGAVWLVYKTNTNKVAFGKGWNEGSDVDAEYTSHDSALTCDGAHWYYIGVIYNDTTGGVLIRIWDETAGAILGVDKVDTHTQKMDDTTPVIADFRVNTYYYDGGSCCAKSSDMDDLRIYSDALTASYMDDLRNVRYETDAFGNDRSYYFDIGAHEYYPLTSGTVTLKESGGDYSSWRDFWNDLGALTGDITLLIDPVQFTETTAPAAVTENLNGYTLYIKPSSDENFPTSSDCSDGPRFITNYSATDEFLDLNMAGTGNVIIEGISVEVNSGSTTPTQILYSHPQNTCNVTIKRCVFKGQQDGDGIKTSDVDPIQKFYNNFLYDFDDAVYIDVNLSAGSFLSANTIYGCDNHGIDANSKSGKFENNIVYNCGIDSGFNSIGSAYGYNNLTGPDDNSCADGNWVYASGNLIDKTLTFTDAANNVFFLQSPECDDAINAGIGDFSSYDDNLQAHYKLEPDNLTVDSSGNNNSLTASGTITSSPSSGDYCKVDDGSVHFDDNEYYYINDGNLSSGFPGKQGSSNTTLSICFWYRPGSSAAGQWTGLLSKYKSSDGDNGKVWMIQKSDVEKIRLYIGYNGGAGADYVEFGTALSNLDGNHWYHIGASFNNSTKFARLRIWDETASALLGSDETKILASSMDTSPSYTPPG
;
A
#
# COMPACT_ATOMS: atom_id res chain seq x y z
N MET A 1 -62.82 39.85 -30.49
CA MET A 1 -63.43 39.79 -29.14
C MET A 1 -62.89 38.54 -28.47
N LYS A 2 -61.76 38.66 -27.75
CA LYS A 2 -61.66 38.73 -26.27
C LYS A 2 -62.33 37.50 -25.62
N LEU A 3 -61.63 36.42 -25.26
CA LEU A 3 -60.49 36.29 -24.32
C LEU A 3 -60.89 36.68 -22.89
N PHE A 4 -61.74 35.87 -22.25
CA PHE A 4 -61.96 35.81 -20.80
C PHE A 4 -62.53 34.42 -20.48
N GLY A 5 -61.77 33.57 -19.78
CA GLY A 5 -62.30 32.27 -19.37
C GLY A 5 -61.38 31.30 -18.65
N PHE A 6 -60.05 31.51 -18.63
CA PHE A 6 -59.14 30.52 -18.02
C PHE A 6 -58.26 31.04 -16.86
N LYS A 7 -58.21 32.35 -16.62
CA LYS A 7 -57.43 32.92 -15.49
C LYS A 7 -58.20 32.99 -14.16
N ALA A 8 -59.51 32.78 -14.15
CA ALA A 8 -60.32 32.89 -12.93
C ALA A 8 -60.35 31.61 -12.08
N LEU A 9 -60.06 30.43 -12.67
CA LEU A 9 -60.07 29.17 -11.91
C LEU A 9 -58.78 28.96 -11.11
N ILE A 10 -57.63 29.45 -11.62
CA ILE A 10 -56.34 29.37 -10.92
C ILE A 10 -56.25 30.37 -9.76
N PHE A 11 -56.95 31.51 -9.84
CA PHE A 11 -56.95 32.49 -8.75
C PHE A 11 -57.86 32.13 -7.57
N PHE A 12 -58.83 31.22 -7.77
CA PHE A 12 -59.75 30.80 -6.69
C PHE A 12 -59.17 29.70 -5.79
N LEU A 13 -58.16 28.96 -6.26
CA LEU A 13 -57.45 27.95 -5.46
C LEU A 13 -56.38 28.55 -4.53
N PHE A 14 -55.97 29.81 -4.73
CA PHE A 14 -54.97 30.47 -3.89
C PHE A 14 -55.54 31.16 -2.63
N ILE A 15 -56.86 31.35 -2.54
CA ILE A 15 -57.49 32.13 -1.45
C ILE A 15 -58.09 31.25 -0.35
N ILE A 16 -58.31 29.96 -0.59
CA ILE A 16 -58.67 29.01 0.45
C ILE A 16 -57.36 28.42 0.96
N GLY A 17 -56.85 28.95 2.07
CA GLY A 17 -55.63 28.52 2.75
C GLY A 17 -55.72 27.10 3.30
N ILE A 18 -55.88 26.13 2.40
CA ILE A 18 -55.61 24.72 2.63
C ILE A 18 -54.26 24.48 1.98
N ILE A 19 -53.21 24.65 2.77
CA ILE A 19 -51.88 24.16 2.45
C ILE A 19 -51.99 22.63 2.54
N PHE A 20 -52.38 21.98 1.44
CA PHE A 20 -51.98 20.60 1.24
C PHE A 20 -50.52 20.64 0.79
N PRO A 21 -49.61 19.90 1.44
CA PRO A 21 -48.29 19.67 0.88
C PRO A 21 -48.48 18.91 -0.44
N ILE A 22 -48.37 19.62 -1.55
CA ILE A 22 -48.23 18.99 -2.86
C ILE A 22 -46.79 18.44 -2.87
N LYS A 23 -46.62 17.18 -2.46
CA LYS A 23 -45.45 16.37 -2.86
C LYS A 23 -45.63 16.21 -4.37
N ASP A 24 -44.98 17.07 -5.16
CA ASP A 24 -45.04 17.02 -6.62
C ASP A 24 -44.56 15.63 -7.08
N VAL A 25 -45.51 14.88 -7.63
CA VAL A 25 -45.36 13.52 -8.15
C VAL A 25 -44.64 13.60 -9.50
N TYR A 26 -43.33 13.77 -9.47
CA TYR A 26 -42.45 13.23 -10.49
C TYR A 26 -41.51 12.28 -9.77
N ALA A 27 -41.83 10.99 -9.84
CA ALA A 27 -40.97 9.90 -9.35
C ALA A 27 -39.66 9.95 -10.15
N VAL A 28 -38.68 10.68 -9.65
CA VAL A 28 -37.31 10.65 -10.15
C VAL A 28 -36.67 9.47 -9.43
N PRO A 29 -36.23 8.43 -10.14
CA PRO A 29 -35.56 7.30 -9.50
C PRO A 29 -34.40 7.79 -8.63
N LEU A 30 -34.26 7.22 -7.43
CA LEU A 30 -33.30 7.69 -6.44
C LEU A 30 -31.86 7.56 -6.98
N SER A 31 -31.04 8.59 -6.76
CA SER A 31 -29.60 8.59 -7.05
C SER A 31 -28.90 9.65 -6.19
N GLY A 32 -27.66 9.38 -5.79
CA GLY A 32 -26.86 10.28 -4.95
C GLY A 32 -26.80 9.87 -3.49
N THR A 33 -26.56 10.84 -2.60
CA THR A 33 -26.36 10.62 -1.17
C THR A 33 -27.51 11.21 -0.38
N TYR A 34 -28.04 10.43 0.55
CA TYR A 34 -29.14 10.80 1.44
C TYR A 34 -28.74 10.57 2.89
N THR A 35 -29.40 11.25 3.81
CA THR A 35 -29.15 11.14 5.25
C THR A 35 -30.41 10.67 5.99
N LEU A 36 -30.26 9.63 6.81
CA LEU A 36 -31.26 9.21 7.80
C LEU A 36 -30.94 9.84 9.15
N ALA A 37 -31.78 10.80 9.56
CA ALA A 37 -31.67 11.52 10.83
C ALA A 37 -32.98 12.20 11.18
N SER A 38 -33.16 12.60 12.45
CA SER A 38 -34.31 13.42 12.88
C SER A 38 -34.52 14.70 12.05
N SER A 39 -33.46 15.24 11.45
CA SER A 39 -33.47 16.39 10.54
C SER A 39 -32.90 16.10 9.14
N GLY A 40 -32.73 14.82 8.78
CA GLY A 40 -32.16 14.37 7.51
C GLY A 40 -33.16 14.35 6.35
N ASP A 41 -32.73 13.83 5.20
CA ASP A 41 -33.59 13.58 4.04
C ASP A 41 -34.71 12.59 4.38
N TYR A 42 -34.39 11.62 5.23
CA TYR A 42 -35.31 10.65 5.78
C TYR A 42 -35.31 10.73 7.30
N THR A 43 -36.50 10.70 7.90
CA THR A 43 -36.67 10.72 9.36
C THR A 43 -36.95 9.34 9.95
N SER A 44 -37.14 8.32 9.11
CA SER A 44 -37.30 6.93 9.53
C SER A 44 -36.76 5.95 8.48
N TRP A 45 -36.38 4.76 8.93
CA TRP A 45 -35.94 3.67 8.06
C TRP A 45 -37.02 3.29 7.06
N GLN A 46 -38.27 3.22 7.54
CA GLN A 46 -39.43 2.90 6.71
C GLN A 46 -39.67 3.93 5.60
N ALA A 47 -39.47 5.23 5.85
CA ALA A 47 -39.65 6.26 4.83
C ALA A 47 -38.65 6.11 3.68
N PHE A 48 -37.38 5.83 3.99
CA PHE A 48 -36.36 5.56 2.99
C PHE A 48 -36.73 4.37 2.10
N TRP A 49 -37.08 3.24 2.72
CA TRP A 49 -37.41 2.04 1.96
C TRP A 49 -38.70 2.14 1.15
N ASN A 50 -39.69 2.91 1.62
CA ASN A 50 -40.88 3.19 0.83
C ASN A 50 -40.53 3.97 -0.45
N ASP A 51 -39.60 4.93 -0.39
CA ASP A 51 -39.19 5.66 -1.59
C ASP A 51 -38.35 4.77 -2.51
N VAL A 52 -37.40 3.98 -1.99
CA VAL A 52 -36.66 2.98 -2.78
C VAL A 52 -37.62 2.01 -3.48
N GLN A 53 -38.64 1.52 -2.78
CA GLN A 53 -39.61 0.58 -3.32
C GLN A 53 -40.57 1.20 -4.34
N ASN A 54 -40.97 2.46 -4.15
CA ASN A 54 -41.94 3.11 -5.03
C ASN A 54 -41.30 3.75 -6.27
N GLU A 55 -40.09 4.29 -6.13
CA GLU A 55 -39.41 5.08 -7.18
C GLU A 55 -38.32 4.28 -7.90
N GLY A 56 -37.83 3.20 -7.28
CA GLY A 56 -36.65 2.48 -7.76
C GLY A 56 -35.37 3.31 -7.61
N ILE A 57 -34.24 2.73 -8.00
CA ILE A 57 -32.97 3.46 -8.06
C ILE A 57 -32.59 3.75 -9.52
N GLY A 58 -32.22 4.99 -9.80
CA GLY A 58 -31.79 5.48 -11.12
C GLY A 58 -30.28 5.59 -11.29
N GLY A 59 -29.54 5.41 -10.20
CA GLY A 59 -28.09 5.47 -10.13
C GLY A 59 -27.61 4.93 -8.78
N ASP A 60 -26.33 5.10 -8.47
CA ASP A 60 -25.80 4.72 -7.16
C ASP A 60 -26.46 5.55 -6.04
N VAL A 61 -26.84 4.88 -4.95
CA VAL A 61 -27.49 5.48 -3.78
C VAL A 61 -26.65 5.18 -2.55
N THR A 62 -26.28 6.23 -1.81
CA THR A 62 -25.67 6.12 -0.48
C THR A 62 -26.63 6.68 0.57
N LEU A 63 -26.96 5.89 1.59
CA LEU A 63 -27.68 6.34 2.78
C LEU A 63 -26.71 6.44 3.96
N ASN A 64 -26.41 7.67 4.37
CA ASN A 64 -25.68 7.99 5.58
C ASN A 64 -26.62 8.02 6.78
N ILE A 65 -26.33 7.25 7.83
CA ILE A 65 -27.18 7.20 9.02
C ILE A 65 -26.48 7.93 10.16
N ASN A 66 -27.15 8.92 10.75
CA ASN A 66 -26.63 9.62 11.91
C ASN A 66 -26.58 8.70 13.14
N ASN A 67 -25.73 9.05 14.10
CA ASN A 67 -25.56 8.34 15.37
C ASN A 67 -26.75 8.62 16.34
N GLU A 68 -27.96 8.28 15.89
CA GLU A 68 -29.22 8.41 16.61
C GLU A 68 -29.82 7.00 16.85
N GLU A 69 -30.83 6.93 17.73
CA GLU A 69 -31.64 5.71 17.91
C GLU A 69 -32.95 5.85 17.12
N PHE A 70 -33.18 4.93 16.19
CA PHE A 70 -34.37 4.82 15.35
C PHE A 70 -35.25 3.68 15.88
N ALA A 71 -36.33 4.03 16.56
CA ALA A 71 -37.31 3.07 17.07
C ALA A 71 -38.32 2.72 15.97
N GLU A 72 -38.18 1.54 15.38
CA GLU A 72 -39.05 1.07 14.30
C GLU A 72 -40.20 0.23 14.88
N THR A 73 -41.45 0.67 14.63
CA THR A 73 -42.67 -0.01 15.10
C THR A 73 -43.40 -0.78 14.01
N THR A 74 -42.88 -0.75 12.79
CA THR A 74 -43.43 -1.43 11.62
C THR A 74 -42.25 -1.88 10.76
N ALA A 75 -42.31 -3.07 10.15
CA ALA A 75 -41.32 -3.44 9.16
C ALA A 75 -41.30 -2.48 7.95
N PRO A 76 -40.13 -2.27 7.32
CA PRO A 76 -40.08 -1.67 6.00
C PRO A 76 -40.76 -2.57 4.96
N ALA A 77 -41.12 -1.99 3.82
CA ALA A 77 -41.62 -2.77 2.69
C ALA A 77 -40.53 -3.70 2.15
N THR A 78 -40.92 -4.91 1.73
CA THR A 78 -40.08 -5.81 0.93
C THR A 78 -39.56 -5.08 -0.30
N ILE A 79 -38.25 -5.06 -0.50
CA ILE A 79 -37.65 -4.36 -1.65
C ILE A 79 -37.67 -5.31 -2.84
N THR A 80 -38.53 -5.02 -3.82
CA THR A 80 -38.67 -5.79 -5.06
C THR A 80 -38.19 -5.05 -6.30
N GLN A 81 -37.52 -3.92 -6.11
CA GLN A 81 -36.99 -3.10 -7.20
C GLN A 81 -35.67 -3.65 -7.75
N ASN A 82 -35.48 -3.48 -9.07
CA ASN A 82 -34.24 -3.86 -9.72
C ASN A 82 -33.17 -2.79 -9.50
N LEU A 83 -31.98 -3.21 -9.08
CA LEU A 83 -30.85 -2.32 -8.90
C LEU A 83 -30.26 -1.83 -10.23
N ASN A 84 -30.57 -2.48 -11.36
CA ASN A 84 -30.13 -2.14 -12.72
C ASN A 84 -28.61 -1.98 -12.86
N GLY A 85 -27.84 -2.73 -12.07
CA GLY A 85 -26.37 -2.68 -12.03
C GLY A 85 -25.79 -1.66 -11.06
N TYR A 86 -26.61 -0.85 -10.39
CA TYR A 86 -26.17 0.18 -9.46
C TYR A 86 -25.91 -0.36 -8.05
N THR A 87 -25.28 0.49 -7.23
CA THR A 87 -24.94 0.23 -5.83
C THR A 87 -25.92 0.91 -4.89
N LEU A 88 -26.43 0.16 -3.93
CA LEU A 88 -27.13 0.67 -2.75
C LEU A 88 -26.23 0.48 -1.52
N HIS A 89 -25.72 1.59 -0.99
CA HIS A 89 -24.76 1.59 0.12
C HIS A 89 -25.37 2.25 1.36
N ILE A 90 -25.42 1.55 2.47
CA ILE A 90 -25.94 2.01 3.76
C ILE A 90 -24.79 1.99 4.76
N LYS A 91 -24.48 3.16 5.33
CA LYS A 91 -23.33 3.35 6.24
C LYS A 91 -23.60 4.43 7.30
N PRO A 92 -22.84 4.49 8.40
CA PRO A 92 -22.85 5.65 9.29
C PRO A 92 -22.44 6.93 8.56
N SER A 93 -22.95 8.07 9.01
CA SER A 93 -22.59 9.39 8.45
C SER A 93 -21.11 9.75 8.62
N ASN A 94 -20.42 9.13 9.57
CA ASN A 94 -18.97 9.25 9.75
C ASN A 94 -18.36 7.95 10.27
N ASP A 95 -17.07 7.74 10.01
CA ASP A 95 -16.39 6.49 10.36
C ASP A 95 -16.07 6.35 11.86
N GLU A 96 -16.24 7.42 12.65
CA GLU A 96 -16.17 7.35 14.11
C GLU A 96 -17.45 6.80 14.74
N SER A 97 -18.55 6.77 13.97
CA SER A 97 -19.85 6.27 14.42
C SER A 97 -20.05 4.78 14.12
N PHE A 98 -19.00 4.02 13.79
CA PHE A 98 -19.16 2.57 13.72
C PHE A 98 -19.45 2.01 15.13
N PRO A 99 -20.31 0.98 15.24
CA PRO A 99 -20.55 0.30 16.50
C PRO A 99 -19.23 -0.25 17.04
N ASP A 100 -18.86 0.18 18.24
CA ASP A 100 -17.62 -0.25 18.91
C ASP A 100 -17.89 -1.18 20.09
N SER A 101 -19.17 -1.40 20.44
CA SER A 101 -19.62 -2.21 21.57
C SER A 101 -20.67 -3.24 21.15
N SER A 102 -20.68 -4.39 21.84
CA SER A 102 -21.63 -5.46 21.56
C SER A 102 -23.04 -5.20 22.09
N ASP A 103 -23.26 -4.28 23.03
CA ASP A 103 -24.58 -3.97 23.61
C ASP A 103 -25.58 -3.32 22.64
N CYS A 104 -25.15 -2.97 21.42
CA CYS A 104 -25.88 -2.14 20.46
C CYS A 104 -26.18 -0.71 20.99
N ASN A 105 -25.35 -0.17 21.89
CA ASN A 105 -25.49 1.20 22.39
C ASN A 105 -24.59 2.22 21.66
N SER A 106 -23.73 1.76 20.75
CA SER A 106 -22.88 2.59 19.89
C SER A 106 -23.30 2.54 18.42
N GLY A 107 -22.94 3.60 17.68
CA GLY A 107 -23.23 3.80 16.26
C GLY A 107 -24.72 4.04 15.92
N PRO A 108 -25.08 4.06 14.62
CA PRO A 108 -26.47 4.10 14.18
C PRO A 108 -27.29 2.93 14.74
N ARG A 109 -28.29 3.23 15.58
CA ARG A 109 -29.03 2.21 16.32
C ARG A 109 -30.45 2.06 15.80
N PHE A 110 -30.84 0.84 15.52
CA PHE A 110 -32.22 0.46 15.21
C PHE A 110 -32.79 -0.38 16.34
N LEU A 111 -33.85 0.11 16.98
CA LEU A 111 -34.59 -0.61 18.01
C LEU A 111 -35.89 -1.14 17.41
N LEU A 112 -36.01 -2.46 17.27
CA LEU A 112 -37.16 -3.11 16.63
C LEU A 112 -38.25 -3.42 17.66
N ASN A 113 -39.43 -2.82 17.48
CA ASN A 113 -40.58 -2.89 18.39
C ASN A 113 -41.84 -3.56 17.79
N TYR A 114 -41.71 -4.30 16.68
CA TYR A 114 -42.83 -4.94 15.97
C TYR A 114 -42.80 -6.47 16.04
N SER A 115 -43.92 -7.14 15.71
CA SER A 115 -44.20 -8.57 15.95
C SER A 115 -43.68 -9.56 14.89
N ALA A 116 -43.54 -10.82 15.31
CA ALA A 116 -42.88 -12.01 14.73
C ALA A 116 -42.79 -12.31 13.23
N THR A 117 -43.59 -11.71 12.35
CA THR A 117 -43.61 -12.13 10.94
C THR A 117 -42.77 -11.29 10.01
N ASP A 118 -42.20 -10.23 10.54
CA ASP A 118 -41.73 -9.10 9.76
C ASP A 118 -40.20 -9.01 9.85
N GLU A 119 -39.52 -8.83 8.72
CA GLU A 119 -38.06 -8.66 8.66
C GLU A 119 -37.65 -7.19 8.81
N PHE A 120 -36.47 -6.92 9.42
CA PHE A 120 -35.92 -5.54 9.47
C PHE A 120 -35.42 -5.07 8.12
N LEU A 121 -34.93 -6.00 7.31
CA LEU A 121 -34.56 -5.75 5.94
C LEU A 121 -34.79 -7.01 5.11
N GLU A 122 -35.72 -6.94 4.17
CA GLU A 122 -35.96 -7.98 3.16
C GLU A 122 -35.51 -7.50 1.78
N LEU A 123 -34.37 -8.04 1.32
CA LEU A 123 -33.82 -7.78 0.00
C LEU A 123 -34.36 -8.83 -0.98
N ASN A 124 -35.33 -8.47 -1.83
CA ASN A 124 -35.89 -9.34 -2.86
C ASN A 124 -35.81 -8.67 -4.25
N MET A 125 -34.65 -8.12 -4.55
CA MET A 125 -34.36 -7.30 -5.71
C MET A 125 -34.11 -8.19 -6.95
N PRO A 126 -34.96 -8.07 -7.99
CA PRO A 126 -34.72 -8.72 -9.27
C PRO A 126 -33.55 -8.04 -10.00
N GLY A 127 -32.65 -8.78 -10.64
CA GLY A 127 -31.57 -8.22 -11.47
C GLY A 127 -30.19 -8.13 -10.82
N THR A 128 -29.24 -7.52 -11.54
CA THR A 128 -27.83 -7.36 -11.13
C THR A 128 -27.64 -6.05 -10.35
N GLY A 129 -26.73 -6.04 -9.38
CA GLY A 129 -26.35 -4.84 -8.64
C GLY A 129 -25.66 -5.17 -7.32
N HIS A 130 -25.24 -4.14 -6.58
CA HIS A 130 -24.49 -4.28 -5.34
C HIS A 130 -25.28 -3.70 -4.16
N VAL A 131 -25.36 -4.45 -3.07
CA VAL A 131 -25.89 -3.95 -1.78
C VAL A 131 -24.78 -4.00 -0.76
N ILE A 132 -24.50 -2.88 -0.11
CA ILE A 132 -23.51 -2.77 0.94
C ILE A 132 -24.20 -2.24 2.19
N ILE A 133 -24.21 -3.05 3.24
CA ILE A 133 -24.69 -2.66 4.57
C ILE A 133 -23.50 -2.70 5.50
N GLU A 134 -23.16 -1.55 6.09
CA GLU A 134 -22.06 -1.49 7.02
C GLU A 134 -22.33 -0.63 8.24
N GLY A 135 -21.71 -0.99 9.36
CA GLY A 135 -21.64 -0.11 10.54
C GLY A 135 -22.95 0.18 11.23
N ILE A 136 -23.95 -0.72 11.17
CA ILE A 136 -25.23 -0.51 11.87
C ILE A 136 -25.36 -1.41 13.11
N SER A 137 -26.01 -0.87 14.14
CA SER A 137 -26.43 -1.60 15.34
C SER A 137 -27.92 -1.89 15.28
N VAL A 138 -28.32 -3.16 15.34
CA VAL A 138 -29.75 -3.55 15.34
C VAL A 138 -30.07 -4.37 16.58
N LYS A 139 -31.10 -3.96 17.31
CA LYS A 139 -31.54 -4.58 18.56
C LYS A 139 -33.02 -4.94 18.52
N VAL A 140 -33.33 -6.22 18.70
CA VAL A 140 -34.70 -6.70 18.90
C VAL A 140 -35.12 -6.44 20.35
N ASN A 141 -36.23 -5.72 20.58
CA ASN A 141 -36.65 -5.33 21.93
C ASN A 141 -37.31 -6.46 22.73
N SER A 142 -37.07 -6.50 24.04
CA SER A 142 -37.55 -7.51 24.98
C SER A 142 -39.07 -7.49 25.13
N GLY A 143 -39.79 -8.33 24.39
CA GLY A 143 -41.27 -8.43 24.48
C GLY A 143 -42.00 -8.63 23.16
N SER A 144 -41.28 -8.60 22.04
CA SER A 144 -41.82 -9.05 20.76
C SER A 144 -41.82 -10.59 20.68
N THR A 145 -42.86 -11.20 20.10
CA THR A 145 -42.71 -12.55 19.56
C THR A 145 -41.69 -12.42 18.44
N SER A 146 -40.57 -13.14 18.52
CA SER A 146 -39.34 -12.92 17.73
C SER A 146 -39.60 -12.69 16.23
N PRO A 147 -39.06 -11.62 15.60
CA PRO A 147 -39.09 -11.49 14.13
C PRO A 147 -38.44 -12.73 13.52
N THR A 148 -38.93 -13.21 12.38
CA THR A 148 -38.36 -14.38 11.69
C THR A 148 -36.87 -14.19 11.43
N GLN A 149 -36.46 -13.00 10.93
CA GLN A 149 -35.08 -12.63 10.57
C GLN A 149 -34.81 -11.12 10.68
N VAL A 150 -33.59 -10.71 11.04
CA VAL A 150 -33.19 -9.28 11.02
C VAL A 150 -32.76 -8.85 9.62
N ILE A 151 -31.78 -9.54 9.01
CA ILE A 151 -31.43 -9.32 7.61
C ILE A 151 -31.81 -10.57 6.81
N TYR A 152 -32.69 -10.39 5.84
CA TYR A 152 -33.21 -11.44 4.99
C TYR A 152 -32.92 -11.13 3.52
N ASN A 153 -32.20 -12.03 2.86
CA ASN A 153 -31.83 -11.88 1.46
C ASN A 153 -32.45 -12.98 0.60
N LEU A 154 -33.40 -12.60 -0.24
CA LEU A 154 -34.14 -13.41 -1.21
C LEU A 154 -33.76 -13.15 -2.68
N ASN A 155 -32.80 -12.26 -2.96
CA ASN A 155 -32.44 -11.83 -4.31
C ASN A 155 -32.23 -13.00 -5.29
N GLN A 156 -33.07 -13.14 -6.32
CA GLN A 156 -33.09 -14.27 -7.26
C GLN A 156 -32.08 -14.20 -8.42
N HIS A 157 -31.14 -13.27 -8.38
CA HIS A 157 -30.29 -12.95 -9.53
C HIS A 157 -28.87 -12.59 -9.11
N ALA A 158 -27.95 -12.62 -10.08
CA ALA A 158 -26.52 -12.38 -9.92
C ALA A 158 -26.20 -10.96 -9.40
N SER A 159 -26.35 -10.79 -8.09
CA SER A 159 -26.03 -9.58 -7.34
C SER A 159 -24.97 -9.89 -6.29
N THR A 160 -24.26 -8.86 -5.83
CA THR A 160 -23.35 -8.97 -4.68
C THR A 160 -23.99 -8.31 -3.48
N VAL A 161 -24.07 -9.03 -2.36
CA VAL A 161 -24.54 -8.48 -1.08
C VAL A 161 -23.41 -8.54 -0.06
N THR A 162 -23.03 -7.37 0.44
CA THR A 162 -21.98 -7.20 1.45
C THR A 162 -22.58 -6.73 2.76
N ILE A 163 -22.33 -7.46 3.85
CA ILE A 163 -22.75 -7.10 5.21
C ILE A 163 -21.51 -7.09 6.09
N ARG A 164 -21.14 -5.93 6.63
CA ARG A 164 -19.90 -5.81 7.41
C ARG A 164 -19.93 -4.84 8.57
N ARG A 165 -19.14 -5.11 9.61
CA ARG A 165 -18.98 -4.20 10.77
C ARG A 165 -20.32 -3.89 11.46
N CYS A 166 -21.29 -4.80 11.39
CA CYS A 166 -22.60 -4.63 12.02
C CYS A 166 -22.63 -5.33 13.39
N VAL A 167 -23.46 -4.81 14.31
CA VAL A 167 -23.76 -5.43 15.60
C VAL A 167 -25.25 -5.78 15.64
N LEU A 168 -25.57 -7.06 15.65
CA LEU A 168 -26.93 -7.57 15.64
C LEU A 168 -27.22 -8.28 16.96
N LYS A 169 -28.26 -7.82 17.67
CA LYS A 169 -28.73 -8.41 18.93
C LYS A 169 -30.16 -8.91 18.79
N GLY A 170 -30.31 -10.22 18.90
CA GLY A 170 -31.59 -10.91 18.86
C GLY A 170 -32.26 -11.05 20.22
N GLN A 171 -33.46 -11.61 20.16
CA GLN A 171 -34.16 -12.16 21.31
C GLN A 171 -35.00 -13.37 20.85
N GLY A 172 -34.75 -14.55 21.43
CA GLY A 172 -35.63 -15.72 21.25
C GLY A 172 -35.40 -16.46 19.93
N ASP A 173 -36.47 -16.66 19.17
CA ASP A 173 -36.59 -17.56 18.01
C ASP A 173 -36.18 -16.90 16.66
N ALA A 174 -35.61 -15.69 16.70
CA ALA A 174 -35.26 -14.92 15.51
C ALA A 174 -33.95 -15.40 14.87
N ARG A 175 -33.75 -15.19 13.57
CA ARG A 175 -32.41 -15.33 12.94
C ARG A 175 -31.72 -13.97 12.78
N GLY A 176 -30.39 -13.94 12.93
CA GLY A 176 -29.60 -12.73 12.71
C GLY A 176 -29.54 -12.36 11.23
N ILE A 177 -28.77 -13.15 10.46
CA ILE A 177 -28.65 -13.00 9.00
C ILE A 177 -29.12 -14.30 8.34
N ALA A 178 -30.10 -14.23 7.45
CA ALA A 178 -30.52 -15.38 6.64
C ALA A 178 -30.44 -15.10 5.15
N ILE A 179 -29.81 -16.04 4.43
CA ILE A 179 -29.62 -15.98 2.99
C ILE A 179 -30.37 -17.14 2.33
N TYR A 180 -31.17 -16.83 1.31
CA TYR A 180 -32.10 -17.78 0.70
C TYR A 180 -31.91 -17.97 -0.82
N ASN A 181 -30.74 -17.65 -1.41
CA ASN A 181 -30.63 -17.67 -2.88
C ASN A 181 -29.34 -18.22 -3.54
N PRO A 182 -29.45 -19.17 -4.52
CA PRO A 182 -28.35 -19.77 -5.33
C PRO A 182 -27.32 -18.81 -5.93
N ASP A 183 -27.77 -17.69 -6.49
CA ASP A 183 -26.98 -17.00 -7.51
C ASP A 183 -26.30 -15.72 -7.00
N VAL A 184 -26.49 -15.39 -5.73
CA VAL A 184 -25.96 -14.18 -5.10
C VAL A 184 -24.58 -14.45 -4.51
N ILE A 185 -23.63 -13.54 -4.77
CA ILE A 185 -22.34 -13.53 -4.09
C ILE A 185 -22.54 -12.82 -2.75
N ASN A 186 -22.48 -13.57 -1.66
CA ASN A 186 -22.63 -13.03 -0.31
C ASN A 186 -21.26 -12.84 0.34
N LYS A 187 -20.97 -11.62 0.81
CA LYS A 187 -19.75 -11.24 1.52
C LYS A 187 -20.12 -10.77 2.92
N ILE A 188 -20.01 -11.66 3.91
CA ILE A 188 -20.45 -11.38 5.29
C ILE A 188 -19.22 -11.38 6.20
N TYR A 189 -18.80 -10.21 6.69
CA TYR A 189 -17.57 -10.16 7.49
C TYR A 189 -17.49 -9.08 8.56
N ASN A 190 -16.69 -9.32 9.60
CA ASN A 190 -16.50 -8.40 10.73
C ASN A 190 -17.81 -8.06 11.46
N ASN A 191 -18.77 -9.00 11.54
CA ASN A 191 -20.04 -8.75 12.24
C ASN A 191 -20.03 -9.37 13.64
N PHE A 192 -20.73 -8.74 14.59
CA PHE A 192 -21.01 -9.29 15.91
C PHE A 192 -22.49 -9.63 16.05
N ILE A 193 -22.82 -10.90 16.21
CA ILE A 193 -24.20 -11.42 16.13
C ILE A 193 -24.48 -12.28 17.36
N TYR A 194 -25.53 -11.97 18.13
CA TYR A 194 -25.82 -12.74 19.34
C TYR A 194 -27.28 -12.71 19.79
N GLY A 195 -27.67 -13.71 20.58
CA GLY A 195 -29.01 -13.80 21.19
C GLY A 195 -30.15 -14.17 20.24
N PHE A 196 -29.81 -14.75 19.08
CA PHE A 196 -30.75 -15.26 18.08
C PHE A 196 -31.02 -16.77 18.28
N ASP A 197 -31.97 -17.36 17.55
CA ASP A 197 -32.07 -18.81 17.39
C ASP A 197 -30.97 -19.33 16.47
N GLU A 198 -30.83 -18.69 15.30
CA GLU A 198 -29.71 -18.91 14.39
C GLU A 198 -28.96 -17.60 14.14
N GLY A 199 -27.65 -17.57 14.32
CA GLY A 199 -26.86 -16.36 14.08
C GLY A 199 -26.78 -16.03 12.59
N ILE A 200 -26.16 -16.91 11.81
CA ILE A 200 -26.10 -16.81 10.34
C ILE A 200 -26.58 -18.12 9.70
N SER A 201 -27.56 -18.04 8.80
CA SER A 201 -28.17 -19.21 8.14
C SER A 201 -28.12 -19.09 6.61
N LEU A 202 -27.58 -20.10 5.94
CA LEU A 202 -27.40 -20.15 4.47
C LEU A 202 -28.36 -21.20 3.86
N LEU A 203 -29.64 -20.89 3.78
CA LEU A 203 -30.72 -21.88 3.61
C LEU A 203 -30.85 -22.48 2.19
N TYR A 204 -30.34 -21.79 1.17
CA TYR A 204 -30.38 -22.24 -0.23
C TYR A 204 -28.97 -22.25 -0.82
N ASP A 205 -28.84 -22.72 -2.06
CA ASP A 205 -27.55 -22.76 -2.75
C ASP A 205 -26.86 -21.39 -2.67
N LEU A 206 -25.53 -21.37 -2.69
CA LEU A 206 -24.76 -20.14 -2.71
C LEU A 206 -23.83 -20.20 -3.91
N SER A 207 -23.49 -19.02 -4.44
CA SER A 207 -22.34 -18.92 -5.31
C SER A 207 -21.11 -19.39 -4.55
N SER A 208 -20.28 -20.22 -5.18
CA SER A 208 -18.99 -20.67 -4.63
C SER A 208 -18.04 -19.50 -4.33
N SER A 209 -18.31 -18.32 -4.90
CA SER A 209 -17.58 -17.08 -4.61
C SER A 209 -18.05 -16.38 -3.33
N SER A 210 -19.07 -16.90 -2.63
CA SER A 210 -19.54 -16.35 -1.35
C SER A 210 -18.56 -16.69 -0.23
N PHE A 211 -18.32 -15.71 0.65
CA PHE A 211 -17.45 -15.91 1.81
C PHE A 211 -18.02 -15.28 3.09
N LEU A 212 -17.68 -15.93 4.20
CA LEU A 212 -17.99 -15.48 5.54
C LEU A 212 -16.67 -15.40 6.31
N SER A 213 -16.27 -14.22 6.77
CA SER A 213 -15.01 -14.07 7.48
C SER A 213 -15.04 -13.16 8.69
N ASN A 214 -14.25 -13.48 9.71
CA ASN A 214 -14.10 -12.63 10.91
C ASN A 214 -15.44 -12.27 11.57
N ASN A 215 -16.46 -13.14 11.51
CA ASN A 215 -17.70 -12.92 12.24
C ASN A 215 -17.60 -13.53 13.63
N THR A 216 -18.13 -12.85 14.63
CA THR A 216 -18.34 -13.43 15.96
C THR A 216 -19.83 -13.68 16.17
N VAL A 217 -20.18 -14.93 16.40
CA VAL A 217 -21.55 -15.39 16.65
C VAL A 217 -21.64 -16.05 18.02
N TYR A 218 -22.42 -15.45 18.92
CA TYR A 218 -22.41 -15.82 20.33
C TYR A 218 -23.81 -16.12 20.88
N GLY A 219 -23.94 -17.19 21.66
CA GLY A 219 -25.11 -17.42 22.51
C GLY A 219 -26.44 -17.56 21.75
N CYS A 220 -26.42 -18.20 20.58
CA CYS A 220 -27.64 -18.49 19.82
C CYS A 220 -28.31 -19.79 20.31
N ASN A 221 -29.65 -19.85 20.29
CA ASN A 221 -30.43 -20.96 20.88
C ASN A 221 -30.32 -22.27 20.09
N SER A 222 -30.08 -22.22 18.78
CA SER A 222 -29.91 -23.38 17.90
C SER A 222 -28.52 -23.40 17.26
N TYR A 223 -28.26 -22.51 16.28
CA TYR A 223 -27.03 -22.55 15.49
C TYR A 223 -26.27 -21.23 15.56
N GLY A 224 -24.94 -21.28 15.68
CA GLY A 224 -24.10 -20.10 15.44
C GLY A 224 -24.12 -19.78 13.93
N ILE A 225 -23.42 -20.59 13.15
CA ILE A 225 -23.41 -20.53 11.68
C ILE A 225 -23.92 -21.84 11.10
N ASN A 226 -25.00 -21.79 10.32
CA ASN A 226 -25.59 -22.94 9.66
C ASN A 226 -25.42 -22.85 8.14
N ALA A 227 -24.52 -23.66 7.59
CA ALA A 227 -24.13 -23.61 6.19
C ALA A 227 -25.00 -24.47 5.25
N PHE A 228 -25.93 -25.30 5.77
CA PHE A 228 -26.82 -26.20 5.03
C PHE A 228 -26.17 -26.99 3.86
N ASN A 229 -24.91 -27.39 4.04
CA ASN A 229 -24.06 -28.06 3.07
C ASN A 229 -23.97 -27.30 1.75
N LYS A 230 -23.76 -25.98 1.81
CA LYS A 230 -23.64 -25.11 0.64
C LYS A 230 -22.19 -24.74 0.34
N PRO A 231 -21.78 -24.67 -0.93
CA PRO A 231 -20.42 -24.28 -1.30
C PRO A 231 -20.19 -22.81 -0.97
N SER A 232 -19.28 -22.55 -0.04
CA SER A 232 -18.87 -21.21 0.39
C SER A 232 -17.58 -21.32 1.23
N THR A 233 -16.88 -20.19 1.38
CA THR A 233 -15.62 -20.13 2.15
C THR A 233 -15.83 -19.47 3.51
N PHE A 234 -15.41 -20.12 4.58
CA PHE A 234 -15.51 -19.62 5.96
C PHE A 234 -14.11 -19.44 6.52
N LYS A 235 -13.72 -18.22 6.86
CA LYS A 235 -12.38 -17.91 7.37
C LYS A 235 -12.46 -17.15 8.70
N ASN A 236 -11.76 -17.61 9.74
CA ASN A 236 -11.59 -16.85 10.99
C ASN A 236 -12.90 -16.49 11.71
N ASN A 237 -13.96 -17.29 11.58
CA ASN A 237 -15.20 -17.04 12.30
C ASN A 237 -15.11 -17.62 13.72
N ILE A 238 -15.66 -16.90 14.69
CA ILE A 238 -15.83 -17.37 16.07
C ILE A 238 -17.31 -17.70 16.26
N CYS A 239 -17.64 -18.95 16.51
CA CYS A 239 -18.96 -19.34 17.00
C CYS A 239 -18.80 -19.89 18.42
N TYR A 240 -19.45 -19.28 19.40
CA TYR A 240 -19.24 -19.65 20.79
C TYR A 240 -20.52 -19.64 21.63
N ASN A 241 -20.68 -20.64 22.51
CA ASN A 241 -21.83 -20.79 23.38
C ASN A 241 -23.18 -20.89 22.63
N ASN A 242 -23.17 -21.30 21.36
CA ASN A 242 -24.40 -21.67 20.66
C ASN A 242 -24.75 -23.12 21.04
N THR A 243 -25.99 -23.56 20.81
CA THR A 243 -26.34 -25.00 20.98
C THR A 243 -25.55 -25.88 20.02
N THR A 244 -25.27 -25.38 18.82
CA THR A 244 -24.38 -25.96 17.83
C THR A 244 -23.64 -24.80 17.17
N ASP A 245 -22.33 -24.71 17.35
CA ASP A 245 -21.57 -23.55 16.89
C ASP A 245 -21.54 -23.45 15.36
N PHE A 246 -21.22 -24.55 14.68
CA PHE A 246 -21.31 -24.68 13.22
C PHE A 246 -22.17 -25.88 12.82
N ASN A 247 -22.99 -25.74 11.77
CA ASN A 247 -23.85 -26.83 11.31
C ASN A 247 -23.80 -27.03 9.80
N SER A 248 -23.94 -28.28 9.36
CA SER A 248 -24.06 -28.68 7.95
C SER A 248 -22.93 -28.14 7.06
N LEU A 249 -21.68 -28.52 7.35
CA LEU A 249 -20.48 -27.96 6.71
C LEU A 249 -19.96 -28.76 5.50
N THR A 250 -20.61 -29.85 5.08
CA THR A 250 -19.96 -30.89 4.26
C THR A 250 -19.55 -30.46 2.86
N ASN A 251 -20.11 -29.37 2.32
CA ASN A 251 -19.71 -28.78 1.03
C ASN A 251 -18.97 -27.45 1.19
N ALA A 252 -18.84 -26.92 2.40
CA ALA A 252 -18.20 -25.66 2.70
C ALA A 252 -16.70 -25.84 2.92
N THR A 253 -15.93 -24.81 2.57
CA THR A 253 -14.50 -24.74 2.84
C THR A 253 -14.27 -23.91 4.10
N GLY A 254 -13.47 -24.40 5.05
CA GLY A 254 -13.25 -23.76 6.34
C GLY A 254 -11.79 -23.60 6.70
N TYR A 255 -11.38 -22.39 7.04
CA TYR A 255 -10.03 -22.06 7.48
C TYR A 255 -10.06 -21.32 8.81
N ASN A 256 -9.31 -21.81 9.80
CA ASN A 256 -9.04 -21.10 11.06
C ASN A 256 -10.31 -20.68 11.85
N ASN A 257 -11.43 -21.36 11.67
CA ASN A 257 -12.64 -21.07 12.43
C ASN A 257 -12.49 -21.61 13.87
N LEU A 258 -13.17 -21.00 14.83
CA LEU A 258 -13.12 -21.39 16.25
C LEU A 258 -14.52 -21.73 16.74
N SER A 259 -14.66 -22.89 17.38
CA SER A 259 -15.87 -23.29 18.11
C SER A 259 -15.58 -23.73 19.55
N LYS A 260 -16.58 -23.57 20.42
CA LYS A 260 -16.57 -24.13 21.78
C LYS A 260 -16.75 -25.64 21.77
N ASP A 261 -17.55 -26.16 20.86
CA ASP A 261 -17.79 -27.58 20.67
C ASP A 261 -16.91 -28.15 19.54
N ASP A 262 -17.12 -29.39 19.13
CA ASP A 262 -16.35 -30.06 18.07
C ASP A 262 -16.84 -29.73 16.65
N THR A 263 -17.82 -28.85 16.51
CA THR A 263 -18.54 -28.67 15.24
C THR A 263 -17.71 -28.02 14.14
N CYS A 264 -16.69 -27.21 14.45
CA CYS A 264 -15.80 -26.63 13.43
C CYS A 264 -14.59 -27.51 13.06
N SER A 265 -14.49 -28.76 13.53
CA SER A 265 -13.38 -29.67 13.20
C SER A 265 -13.09 -29.74 11.69
N ASP A 266 -11.82 -29.78 11.29
CA ASP A 266 -11.40 -29.83 9.87
C ASP A 266 -12.12 -30.92 9.08
N ALA A 267 -12.42 -32.06 9.71
CA ALA A 267 -13.12 -33.19 9.10
C ALA A 267 -14.60 -32.94 8.75
N ASN A 268 -15.20 -31.87 9.29
CA ASN A 268 -16.60 -31.53 9.01
C ASN A 268 -16.75 -30.69 7.73
N TRP A 269 -15.65 -30.10 7.24
CA TRP A 269 -15.61 -29.26 6.03
C TRP A 269 -15.31 -30.10 4.78
N SER A 270 -15.72 -29.62 3.60
CA SER A 270 -15.29 -30.21 2.31
C SER A 270 -13.78 -30.06 2.10
N THR A 271 -13.24 -28.94 2.58
CA THR A 271 -11.81 -28.66 2.69
C THR A 271 -11.63 -27.84 3.95
N GLY A 272 -10.99 -28.42 4.96
CA GLY A 272 -10.75 -27.82 6.26
C GLY A 272 -9.25 -27.71 6.52
N SER A 273 -8.78 -26.57 7.05
CA SER A 273 -7.42 -26.46 7.59
C SER A 273 -7.40 -25.53 8.79
N ASN A 274 -6.67 -25.95 9.84
CA ASN A 274 -6.40 -25.17 11.04
C ASN A 274 -7.65 -24.68 11.79
N ASN A 275 -8.82 -25.30 11.59
CA ASN A 275 -9.98 -25.00 12.41
C ASN A 275 -9.76 -25.51 13.84
N ARG A 276 -10.32 -24.79 14.82
CA ARG A 276 -10.00 -24.89 16.23
C ARG A 276 -11.25 -25.30 17.02
N PRO A 277 -11.66 -26.57 16.96
CA PRO A 277 -12.76 -27.08 17.76
C PRO A 277 -12.40 -27.11 19.24
N SER A 278 -13.43 -27.16 20.09
CA SER A 278 -13.31 -27.40 21.53
C SER A 278 -12.45 -26.37 22.27
N LYS A 279 -12.43 -25.12 21.82
CA LYS A 279 -11.68 -24.03 22.47
C LYS A 279 -12.55 -23.33 23.49
N THR A 280 -11.97 -23.00 24.64
CA THR A 280 -12.64 -22.19 25.66
C THR A 280 -12.29 -20.71 25.45
N LEU A 281 -13.30 -19.88 25.25
CA LEU A 281 -13.21 -18.42 25.27
C LEU A 281 -13.94 -17.90 26.51
N THR A 282 -13.37 -16.92 27.20
CA THR A 282 -14.04 -16.26 28.32
C THR A 282 -14.44 -14.86 27.87
N PHE A 283 -15.74 -14.67 27.66
CA PHE A 283 -16.32 -13.34 27.50
C PHE A 283 -16.59 -12.79 28.90
N THR A 284 -15.82 -11.78 29.31
CA THR A 284 -15.89 -11.19 30.66
C THR A 284 -17.18 -10.40 30.85
N ASN A 285 -17.63 -9.72 29.79
CA ASN A 285 -18.90 -9.04 29.74
C ASN A 285 -19.43 -9.01 28.30
N PRO A 286 -20.22 -10.01 27.87
CA PRO A 286 -20.68 -10.10 26.48
C PRO A 286 -21.52 -8.90 26.01
N GLY A 287 -21.96 -8.01 26.91
CA GLY A 287 -22.60 -6.73 26.55
C GLY A 287 -21.61 -5.56 26.34
N ASN A 288 -20.41 -5.59 26.92
CA ASN A 288 -19.48 -4.45 26.87
C ASN A 288 -18.14 -4.79 26.22
N ASP A 289 -17.85 -6.07 25.98
CA ASP A 289 -16.60 -6.49 25.36
C ASP A 289 -16.59 -6.02 23.88
N LYS A 290 -15.54 -5.29 23.48
CA LYS A 290 -15.34 -4.90 22.07
C LYS A 290 -14.85 -6.12 21.28
N LEU A 291 -15.73 -6.69 20.47
CA LEU A 291 -15.53 -7.99 19.82
C LEU A 291 -15.48 -7.90 18.29
N LEU A 292 -15.00 -6.77 17.77
CA LEU A 292 -14.61 -6.65 16.37
C LEU A 292 -13.28 -7.36 16.17
N LEU A 293 -13.31 -8.49 15.47
CA LEU A 293 -12.12 -9.17 14.97
C LEU A 293 -11.45 -8.24 13.96
N SER A 294 -10.21 -7.82 14.22
CA SER A 294 -9.45 -7.01 13.28
C SER A 294 -9.28 -7.82 12.00
N SER A 295 -9.72 -7.28 10.87
CA SER A 295 -9.75 -8.00 9.60
C SER A 295 -8.41 -8.04 8.87
N TYR A 296 -7.30 -7.92 9.59
CA TYR A 296 -5.97 -7.96 9.00
C TYR A 296 -5.51 -9.40 8.92
N ASP A 297 -5.99 -10.06 7.88
CA ASP A 297 -5.49 -11.37 7.53
C ASP A 297 -5.16 -11.49 6.05
N THR A 298 -3.89 -11.79 5.75
CA THR A 298 -3.51 -12.48 4.53
C THR A 298 -3.57 -14.01 4.72
N ASP A 299 -3.26 -14.65 5.87
CA ASP A 299 -3.46 -16.11 6.16
C ASP A 299 -3.48 -16.57 7.67
N ALA A 300 -4.61 -16.48 8.39
CA ALA A 300 -4.57 -16.27 9.84
C ALA A 300 -4.17 -17.47 10.70
N ILE A 301 -3.24 -17.24 11.62
CA ILE A 301 -3.05 -17.99 12.86
C ILE A 301 -3.00 -16.97 14.01
N ASP A 302 -3.76 -17.21 15.09
CA ASP A 302 -3.70 -16.54 16.42
C ASP A 302 -3.85 -15.01 16.54
N LYS A 303 -4.22 -14.27 15.50
CA LYS A 303 -4.65 -12.87 15.65
C LYS A 303 -6.15 -12.74 15.85
N GLY A 304 -6.62 -13.26 16.98
CA GLY A 304 -7.78 -12.69 17.67
C GLY A 304 -7.41 -11.31 18.22
N ILE A 305 -7.06 -10.38 17.33
CA ILE A 305 -6.91 -8.98 17.71
C ILE A 305 -8.34 -8.46 17.68
N GLY A 306 -8.97 -8.41 18.84
CA GLY A 306 -10.10 -7.50 19.00
C GLY A 306 -9.64 -6.09 18.63
N HIS A 307 -10.57 -5.16 18.54
CA HIS A 307 -10.32 -3.75 18.86
C HIS A 307 -9.80 -3.51 20.30
N PHE A 308 -9.17 -4.53 20.90
CA PHE A 308 -8.12 -4.48 21.90
C PHE A 308 -6.97 -5.39 21.42
N SER A 309 -6.12 -4.95 20.47
CA SER A 309 -4.73 -5.37 20.58
C SER A 309 -4.18 -4.69 21.82
N CYS A 310 -3.47 -5.52 22.56
CA CYS A 310 -2.96 -5.30 23.89
C CYS A 310 -1.90 -4.21 24.03
N ILE A 311 -1.82 -3.20 23.15
CA ILE A 311 -1.03 -2.01 23.49
C ILE A 311 -1.63 -1.37 24.74
N ALA A 312 -2.97 -1.38 24.89
CA ALA A 312 -3.67 -0.82 26.05
C ALA A 312 -3.72 -1.70 27.32
N CYS A 313 -3.66 -3.04 27.24
CA CYS A 313 -3.65 -3.86 28.47
C CYS A 313 -2.26 -4.07 29.08
N HIS A 314 -1.18 -3.73 28.35
CA HIS A 314 0.14 -3.56 28.93
C HIS A 314 0.49 -2.10 29.22
N PHE A 315 -0.12 -1.12 28.55
CA PHE A 315 0.01 0.28 28.95
C PHE A 315 -0.52 0.45 30.38
N GLN A 316 0.34 0.91 31.28
CA GLN A 316 -0.08 1.32 32.62
C GLN A 316 -0.19 2.82 32.70
N ALA A 317 0.68 3.56 32.02
CA ALA A 317 0.55 5.00 31.94
C ALA A 317 1.19 5.56 30.68
N HIS A 318 0.60 6.65 30.20
CA HIS A 318 1.14 7.45 29.11
C HIS A 318 0.93 8.92 29.40
N TYR A 319 2.05 9.64 29.43
CA TYR A 319 2.05 11.05 29.70
C TYR A 319 2.66 11.76 28.50
N LYS A 320 1.81 12.44 27.74
CA LYS A 320 2.24 13.49 26.82
C LYS A 320 2.57 14.71 27.68
N LEU A 321 3.85 14.91 27.97
CA LEU A 321 4.30 16.02 28.80
C LEU A 321 4.29 17.33 27.99
N GLU A 322 3.09 17.72 27.55
CA GLU A 322 2.79 18.90 26.75
C GLU A 322 2.12 20.00 27.59
N PRO A 323 2.33 21.29 27.29
CA PRO A 323 1.95 22.43 28.15
C PRO A 323 0.48 22.48 28.61
N ASP A 324 -0.43 21.98 27.78
CA ASP A 324 -1.88 22.05 28.02
C ASP A 324 -2.47 20.71 28.52
N ASN A 325 -1.68 19.64 28.57
CA ASN A 325 -2.12 18.29 28.95
C ASN A 325 -1.21 17.57 29.99
N LEU A 326 -0.33 18.35 30.63
CA LEU A 326 0.80 18.02 31.51
C LEU A 326 0.63 16.90 32.54
N THR A 327 -0.60 16.52 32.89
CA THR A 327 -0.86 15.59 33.99
C THR A 327 -1.82 14.47 33.62
N VAL A 328 -2.37 14.44 32.41
CA VAL A 328 -3.40 13.45 32.05
C VAL A 328 -2.75 12.17 31.56
N ASP A 329 -3.19 11.04 32.12
CA ASP A 329 -2.81 9.72 31.63
C ASP A 329 -3.70 9.35 30.43
N SER A 330 -3.14 9.33 29.23
CA SER A 330 -3.83 8.97 27.99
C SER A 330 -4.02 7.46 27.81
N SER A 331 -3.49 6.62 28.71
CA SER A 331 -3.69 5.16 28.64
C SER A 331 -5.09 4.70 29.04
N GLY A 332 -5.91 5.58 29.63
CA GLY A 332 -7.24 5.24 30.15
C GLY A 332 -7.24 4.56 31.52
N ASN A 333 -6.07 4.31 32.13
CA ASN A 333 -5.94 3.74 33.48
C ASN A 333 -6.09 4.76 34.61
N ASN A 334 -6.42 6.01 34.26
CA ASN A 334 -6.60 7.14 35.16
C ASN A 334 -5.36 7.49 35.99
N ASN A 335 -4.14 7.16 35.56
CA ASN A 335 -2.88 7.41 36.29
C ASN A 335 -2.37 8.86 36.25
N SER A 336 -3.25 9.86 36.18
CA SER A 336 -2.90 11.29 36.15
C SER A 336 -1.91 11.75 37.24
N LEU A 337 -0.96 12.60 36.86
CA LEU A 337 0.10 13.10 37.75
C LEU A 337 -0.30 14.36 38.52
N THR A 338 0.40 14.65 39.60
CA THR A 338 0.28 15.90 40.37
C THR A 338 1.62 16.62 40.34
N ALA A 339 1.62 17.88 39.91
CA ALA A 339 2.82 18.72 39.88
C ALA A 339 3.24 19.13 41.30
N VAL A 340 4.55 19.13 41.56
CA VAL A 340 5.18 19.77 42.71
C VAL A 340 6.18 20.78 42.17
N GLY A 341 5.98 22.06 42.49
CA GLY A 341 6.74 23.17 41.89
C GLY A 341 5.94 23.93 40.82
N THR A 342 6.60 24.82 40.08
CA THR A 342 6.03 25.59 38.97
C THR A 342 6.58 25.05 37.65
N ILE A 343 6.13 23.85 37.29
CA ILE A 343 6.56 23.20 36.06
C ILE A 343 6.05 23.99 34.87
N THR A 344 6.97 24.36 33.97
CA THR A 344 6.66 25.21 32.81
C THR A 344 6.84 24.44 31.51
N SER A 345 6.22 24.94 30.43
CA SER A 345 6.58 24.49 29.10
C SER A 345 8.00 24.94 28.75
N SER A 346 8.72 24.09 28.03
CA SER A 346 10.08 24.42 27.63
C SER A 346 10.08 25.67 26.71
N PRO A 347 10.83 26.74 27.05
CA PRO A 347 10.67 28.06 26.43
C PRO A 347 11.32 28.23 25.05
N SER A 348 11.96 27.19 24.48
CA SER A 348 12.69 27.29 23.22
C SER A 348 11.77 27.10 22.01
N SER A 349 11.22 28.20 21.48
CA SER A 349 10.41 28.28 20.25
C SER A 349 11.18 27.99 18.95
N GLY A 350 12.19 27.11 18.99
CA GLY A 350 13.09 26.80 17.88
C GLY A 350 13.67 25.38 17.88
N ASP A 351 13.41 24.59 18.92
CA ASP A 351 13.88 23.20 18.99
C ASP A 351 12.70 22.28 18.67
N ALA A 352 12.85 21.48 17.61
CA ALA A 352 11.81 20.55 17.17
C ALA A 352 11.49 19.54 18.28
N TRP A 353 10.33 19.72 18.92
CA TRP A 353 9.72 18.76 19.84
C TRP A 353 9.60 17.40 19.16
N LYS A 354 9.70 16.32 19.94
CA LYS A 354 9.76 14.96 19.35
C LYS A 354 8.37 14.38 19.16
N VAL A 355 7.45 14.73 20.06
CA VAL A 355 6.06 14.30 20.02
C VAL A 355 5.16 15.51 20.33
N GLY A 356 4.24 15.83 19.41
CA GLY A 356 3.26 16.91 19.62
C GLY A 356 3.85 18.32 19.61
N ASP A 357 3.19 19.25 20.33
CA ASP A 357 3.43 20.70 20.24
C ASP A 357 4.41 21.26 21.29
N GLY A 358 4.90 20.44 22.24
CA GLY A 358 5.85 20.92 23.25
C GLY A 358 6.35 19.88 24.25
N ALA A 359 7.41 20.23 24.99
CA ALA A 359 7.95 19.46 26.10
C ALA A 359 7.80 20.20 27.45
N VAL A 360 7.84 19.46 28.55
CA VAL A 360 7.92 20.01 29.91
C VAL A 360 9.35 20.36 30.25
N HIS A 361 9.54 21.57 30.81
CA HIS A 361 10.75 21.94 31.52
C HIS A 361 10.56 21.78 33.02
N PHE A 362 11.39 20.94 33.63
CA PHE A 362 11.49 20.89 35.08
C PHE A 362 12.59 21.84 35.54
N ASP A 363 12.27 22.69 36.50
CA ASP A 363 13.23 23.54 37.17
C ASP A 363 13.73 22.90 38.47
N ASN A 364 14.53 23.66 39.23
CA ASN A 364 15.06 23.12 40.47
C ASN A 364 14.02 22.80 41.55
N GLY A 365 13.92 21.51 41.88
CA GLY A 365 13.06 20.99 42.93
C GLY A 365 11.65 20.67 42.44
N GLU A 366 11.49 20.58 41.13
CA GLU A 366 10.21 20.32 40.48
C GLU A 366 10.10 18.88 40.02
N TRP A 367 8.94 18.27 40.25
CA TRP A 367 8.66 16.90 39.83
C TRP A 367 7.15 16.67 39.71
N TYR A 368 6.79 15.61 39.00
CA TYR A 368 5.45 15.05 39.08
C TYR A 368 5.43 13.88 40.06
N TYR A 369 4.28 13.66 40.70
CA TYR A 369 4.05 12.44 41.45
C TYR A 369 2.61 11.93 41.33
N ARG A 370 2.43 10.65 41.58
CA ARG A 370 1.14 10.03 41.83
C ARG A 370 1.26 9.10 43.03
N SER A 371 0.35 9.28 43.99
CA SER A 371 0.39 8.48 45.20
C SER A 371 0.15 7.00 44.93
N ASN A 372 0.84 6.11 45.65
CA ASN A 372 0.73 4.66 45.43
C ASN A 372 -0.72 4.15 45.41
N GLY A 373 -1.54 4.65 46.34
CA GLY A 373 -2.96 4.24 46.46
C GLY A 373 -3.79 4.59 45.22
N ASN A 374 -3.36 5.57 44.44
CA ASN A 374 -4.04 6.01 43.23
C ASN A 374 -3.48 5.36 41.96
N LEU A 375 -2.36 4.65 42.00
CA LEU A 375 -1.86 3.92 40.83
C LEU A 375 -2.85 2.83 40.39
N SER A 376 -2.89 2.48 39.11
CA SER A 376 -3.64 1.31 38.62
C SER A 376 -3.12 0.02 39.27
N ALA A 377 -3.97 -1.01 39.40
CA ALA A 377 -3.61 -2.24 40.10
C ALA A 377 -2.40 -2.98 39.49
N ASN A 378 -2.18 -2.84 38.18
CA ASN A 378 -1.11 -3.50 37.44
C ASN A 378 0.11 -2.59 37.19
N PHE A 379 0.16 -1.40 37.78
CA PHE A 379 1.31 -0.51 37.62
C PHE A 379 2.59 -1.17 38.18
N PRO A 380 3.73 -1.20 37.45
CA PRO A 380 4.94 -1.91 37.86
C PRO A 380 5.43 -1.45 39.23
N GLY A 381 5.58 -2.37 40.18
CA GLY A 381 6.10 -2.07 41.51
C GLY A 381 5.14 -1.32 42.44
N LYS A 382 3.84 -1.24 42.11
CA LYS A 382 2.83 -0.71 43.04
C LYS A 382 2.81 -1.56 44.32
N SER A 383 2.86 -0.92 45.49
CA SER A 383 2.75 -1.64 46.76
C SER A 383 1.42 -2.38 46.88
N GLY A 384 1.49 -3.69 47.14
CA GLY A 384 0.35 -4.61 47.17
C GLY A 384 -0.18 -5.05 45.79
N GLY A 385 0.50 -4.66 44.70
CA GLY A 385 0.27 -5.19 43.35
C GLY A 385 1.17 -6.39 43.06
N ASN A 386 0.75 -7.25 42.12
CA ASN A 386 1.49 -8.46 41.74
C ASN A 386 2.36 -8.27 40.49
N ASN A 387 2.40 -7.06 39.93
CA ASN A 387 3.16 -6.80 38.71
C ASN A 387 4.52 -6.17 39.00
N HIS A 388 5.56 -6.86 38.55
CA HIS A 388 6.96 -6.49 38.72
C HIS A 388 7.71 -6.41 37.39
N ASN A 389 7.07 -6.70 36.27
CA ASN A 389 7.67 -6.45 34.96
C ASN A 389 7.50 -4.97 34.61
N LEU A 390 8.51 -4.41 33.94
CA LEU A 390 8.54 -3.01 33.55
C LEU A 390 9.12 -2.87 32.16
N THR A 391 8.45 -2.09 31.32
CA THR A 391 9.12 -1.40 30.21
C THR A 391 8.83 0.09 30.33
N LEU A 392 9.85 0.91 30.17
CA LEU A 392 9.76 2.36 30.21
C LEU A 392 10.43 2.94 28.96
N GLY A 393 9.73 3.85 28.29
CA GLY A 393 10.27 4.65 27.19
C GLY A 393 10.05 6.13 27.45
N VAL A 394 11.08 6.96 27.28
CA VAL A 394 10.96 8.40 27.51
C VAL A 394 11.86 9.23 26.61
N TRP A 395 11.32 10.34 26.11
CA TRP A 395 12.12 11.41 25.50
C TRP A 395 12.68 12.34 26.59
N TYR A 396 14.00 12.44 26.66
CA TYR A 396 14.73 13.15 27.71
C TYR A 396 15.83 14.06 27.14
N ARG A 397 15.85 15.33 27.56
CA ARG A 397 16.90 16.30 27.25
C ARG A 397 17.55 16.81 28.55
N PRO A 398 18.75 16.33 28.90
CA PRO A 398 19.45 16.79 30.11
C PRO A 398 20.01 18.21 29.94
N ALA A 399 19.76 19.13 30.88
CA ALA A 399 20.32 20.47 30.81
C ALA A 399 21.81 20.55 31.23
N ILE A 400 22.45 21.65 30.83
CA ILE A 400 23.86 22.00 31.09
C ILE A 400 24.24 21.93 32.58
N SER A 401 23.32 22.33 33.47
CA SER A 401 23.57 22.44 34.91
C SER A 401 23.59 21.09 35.65
N ALA A 402 23.36 19.98 34.93
CA ALA A 402 23.24 18.64 35.50
C ALA A 402 24.57 17.85 35.53
N ASN A 403 25.69 18.39 35.06
CA ASN A 403 26.98 17.68 35.08
C ASN A 403 27.40 17.30 36.51
N ASN A 404 27.82 16.05 36.72
CA ASN A 404 28.29 15.52 38.01
C ASN A 404 27.24 15.35 39.12
N THR A 405 25.94 15.35 38.79
CA THR A 405 24.86 15.11 39.76
C THR A 405 23.92 14.00 39.32
N TRP A 406 23.32 13.33 40.30
CA TRP A 406 22.30 12.31 40.05
C TRP A 406 20.95 12.99 39.79
N ALA A 407 20.18 12.47 38.84
CA ALA A 407 18.84 12.97 38.51
C ALA A 407 17.91 11.80 38.21
N GLY A 408 16.84 11.63 39.00
CA GLY A 408 15.84 10.60 38.75
C GLY A 408 14.97 10.99 37.57
N ILE A 409 14.85 10.11 36.59
CA ILE A 409 14.02 10.32 35.40
C ILE A 409 12.58 9.90 35.72
N ALA A 410 12.39 8.66 36.18
CA ALA A 410 11.11 8.14 36.64
C ALA A 410 11.32 6.95 37.60
N GLY A 411 10.45 6.80 38.58
CA GLY A 411 10.57 5.71 39.56
C GLY A 411 9.44 5.64 40.57
N ILE A 412 9.32 4.51 41.26
CA ILE A 412 8.53 4.39 42.49
C ILE A 412 9.47 4.60 43.67
N TRP A 413 9.34 5.75 44.31
CA TRP A 413 10.28 6.27 45.30
C TRP A 413 9.55 6.83 46.52
N ASN A 414 9.98 6.41 47.71
CA ASN A 414 9.59 7.06 48.95
C ASN A 414 10.61 8.13 49.36
N GLY A 415 10.19 9.38 49.45
CA GLY A 415 11.05 10.46 49.96
C GLY A 415 11.00 10.53 51.49
N GLY A 416 12.14 10.39 52.17
CA GLY A 416 12.25 10.52 53.63
C GLY A 416 13.63 10.08 54.14
N THR A 417 13.84 10.05 55.46
CA THR A 417 15.07 9.53 56.12
C THR A 417 15.19 7.99 56.07
N GLN A 418 14.25 7.33 55.41
CA GLN A 418 14.26 5.92 55.01
C GLN A 418 13.87 5.88 53.54
N ALA A 419 14.62 6.59 52.70
CA ALA A 419 14.33 6.60 51.28
C ALA A 419 14.51 5.19 50.73
N GLY A 420 13.49 4.71 50.04
CA GLY A 420 13.51 3.42 49.39
C GLY A 420 12.87 3.50 48.03
N ALA A 421 13.52 2.86 47.06
CA ALA A 421 13.04 2.74 45.70
C ALA A 421 12.61 1.31 45.47
N VAL A 422 11.37 1.11 45.01
CA VAL A 422 10.99 -0.17 44.43
C VAL A 422 11.77 -0.35 43.12
N TRP A 423 11.77 0.70 42.29
CA TRP A 423 12.62 0.84 41.11
C TRP A 423 12.82 2.32 40.75
N LEU A 424 13.95 2.64 40.11
CA LEU A 424 14.32 3.97 39.68
C LEU A 424 15.14 3.93 38.38
N VAL A 425 14.70 4.67 37.37
CA VAL A 425 15.52 5.04 36.21
C VAL A 425 16.11 6.42 36.48
N TYR A 426 17.42 6.57 36.42
CA TYR A 426 18.11 7.81 36.77
C TYR A 426 19.36 8.04 35.94
N LYS A 427 19.75 9.30 35.81
CA LYS A 427 21.07 9.71 35.35
C LYS A 427 22.04 9.74 36.54
N THR A 428 23.20 9.13 36.38
CA THR A 428 24.30 9.15 37.36
C THR A 428 25.08 10.47 37.33
N ASN A 429 25.95 10.71 38.32
CA ASN A 429 26.92 11.81 38.27
C ASN A 429 27.88 11.71 37.07
N THR A 430 28.16 10.52 36.56
CA THR A 430 28.94 10.36 35.32
C THR A 430 28.13 10.54 34.05
N ASN A 431 26.92 11.13 34.14
CA ASN A 431 25.97 11.34 33.05
C ASN A 431 25.49 10.05 32.35
N LYS A 432 25.73 8.87 32.92
CA LYS A 432 25.21 7.60 32.40
C LYS A 432 23.78 7.37 32.86
N VAL A 433 22.95 6.75 32.04
CA VAL A 433 21.63 6.24 32.47
C VAL A 433 21.85 4.96 33.28
N ALA A 434 21.09 4.81 34.36
CA ALA A 434 21.10 3.62 35.19
C ALA A 434 19.67 3.23 35.58
N PHE A 435 19.48 1.93 35.77
CA PHE A 435 18.31 1.32 36.38
C PHE A 435 18.74 0.71 37.71
N GLY A 436 18.02 1.05 38.79
CA GLY A 436 18.23 0.47 40.12
C GLY A 436 16.92 0.00 40.74
N LYS A 437 17.00 -1.01 41.62
CA LYS A 437 15.85 -1.52 42.38
C LYS A 437 16.22 -1.94 43.81
N GLY A 438 15.21 -2.09 44.67
CA GLY A 438 15.35 -2.69 46.00
C GLY A 438 16.09 -1.84 47.03
N TRP A 439 16.08 -0.52 46.89
CA TRP A 439 16.84 0.36 47.79
C TRP A 439 16.08 0.52 49.11
N ASN A 440 16.71 0.22 50.25
CA ASN A 440 16.24 0.60 51.59
C ASN A 440 17.36 1.38 52.29
N GLU A 441 17.21 2.70 52.47
CA GLU A 441 18.18 3.51 53.21
C GLU A 441 18.39 2.96 54.63
N GLY A 442 19.58 2.39 54.87
CA GLY A 442 19.96 1.78 56.16
C GLY A 442 20.90 0.59 56.00
N SER A 443 20.88 -0.07 54.83
CA SER A 443 21.87 -1.10 54.49
C SER A 443 22.00 -1.24 52.97
N ASP A 444 23.10 -0.78 52.38
CA ASP A 444 23.45 -0.92 50.94
C ASP A 444 23.54 -2.38 50.44
N VAL A 445 23.22 -3.36 51.29
CA VAL A 445 23.52 -4.78 51.06
C VAL A 445 22.63 -5.43 50.00
N ASP A 446 21.53 -4.78 49.59
CA ASP A 446 20.50 -5.37 48.72
C ASP A 446 20.14 -4.57 47.46
N ALA A 447 20.76 -3.39 47.23
CA ALA A 447 20.49 -2.61 46.03
C ALA A 447 21.29 -3.13 44.82
N GLU A 448 20.59 -3.53 43.75
CA GLU A 448 21.18 -3.89 42.47
C GLU A 448 21.01 -2.75 41.47
N TYR A 449 22.08 -2.39 40.77
CA TYR A 449 22.07 -1.34 39.75
C TYR A 449 22.79 -1.78 38.49
N THR A 450 22.21 -1.40 37.35
CA THR A 450 22.81 -1.56 36.02
C THR A 450 22.96 -0.18 35.42
N SER A 451 24.17 0.18 35.00
CA SER A 451 24.44 1.46 34.35
C SER A 451 24.88 1.23 32.91
N HIS A 452 24.30 2.02 32.00
CA HIS A 452 24.69 2.07 30.61
C HIS A 452 26.15 2.54 30.46
N ASP A 453 26.90 1.97 29.52
CA ASP A 453 28.34 2.25 29.42
C ASP A 453 28.64 3.63 28.83
N SER A 454 27.76 4.12 27.95
CA SER A 454 27.80 5.48 27.37
C SER A 454 27.22 6.54 28.31
N ALA A 455 27.88 7.71 28.36
CA ALA A 455 27.37 8.90 29.04
C ALA A 455 26.55 9.78 28.09
N LEU A 456 25.49 10.40 28.59
CA LEU A 456 24.70 11.40 27.87
C LEU A 456 25.47 12.72 27.74
N THR A 457 25.33 13.38 26.59
CA THR A 457 25.75 14.77 26.43
C THR A 457 24.73 15.67 27.15
N CYS A 458 25.16 16.32 28.22
CA CYS A 458 24.31 17.20 29.02
C CYS A 458 24.57 18.67 28.64
N ASP A 459 24.21 19.06 27.42
CA ASP A 459 24.40 20.42 26.90
C ASP A 459 23.09 21.19 26.72
N GLY A 460 21.95 20.60 27.10
CA GLY A 460 20.62 21.18 26.91
C GLY A 460 20.15 21.21 25.45
N ALA A 461 20.91 20.66 24.50
CA ALA A 461 20.54 20.60 23.08
C ALA A 461 20.23 19.17 22.62
N HIS A 462 20.90 18.15 23.19
CA HIS A 462 20.73 16.76 22.76
C HIS A 462 19.46 16.11 23.33
N TRP A 463 18.64 15.57 22.44
CA TRP A 463 17.51 14.71 22.79
C TRP A 463 17.91 13.24 22.78
N TYR A 464 17.45 12.51 23.78
CA TYR A 464 17.62 11.08 23.89
C TYR A 464 16.28 10.39 24.03
N TYR A 465 16.09 9.26 23.34
CA TYR A 465 15.05 8.31 23.71
C TYR A 465 15.67 7.23 24.60
N ILE A 466 15.24 7.18 25.85
CA ILE A 466 15.75 6.24 26.84
C ILE A 466 14.73 5.12 27.01
N GLY A 467 15.17 3.91 26.70
CA GLY A 467 14.42 2.69 26.89
C GLY A 467 14.98 1.82 28.01
N VAL A 468 14.12 1.38 28.94
CA VAL A 468 14.49 0.45 30.02
C VAL A 468 13.48 -0.70 30.08
N ILE A 469 13.99 -1.93 30.06
CA ILE A 469 13.20 -3.16 30.22
C ILE A 469 13.70 -3.90 31.46
N TYR A 470 12.76 -4.37 32.29
CA TYR A 470 13.02 -5.29 33.39
C TYR A 470 12.01 -6.43 33.39
N ASN A 471 12.52 -7.66 33.40
CA ASN A 471 11.73 -8.88 33.49
C ASN A 471 11.91 -9.52 34.88
N ASP A 472 10.87 -9.49 35.71
CA ASP A 472 10.93 -10.04 37.07
C ASP A 472 11.02 -11.57 37.13
N THR A 473 10.64 -12.25 36.04
CA THR A 473 10.74 -13.70 35.98
C THR A 473 12.19 -14.15 35.83
N THR A 474 12.97 -13.42 35.03
CA THR A 474 14.37 -13.75 34.73
C THR A 474 15.38 -12.89 35.50
N GLY A 475 14.93 -11.77 36.07
CA GLY A 475 15.80 -10.71 36.57
C GLY A 475 16.48 -9.88 35.48
N GLY A 476 16.17 -10.15 34.20
CA GLY A 476 16.85 -9.51 33.07
C GLY A 476 16.58 -8.01 33.00
N VAL A 477 17.65 -7.23 32.83
CA VAL A 477 17.62 -5.77 32.61
C VAL A 477 18.17 -5.47 31.23
N LEU A 478 17.52 -4.57 30.50
CA LEU A 478 18.06 -3.96 29.29
C LEU A 478 17.90 -2.44 29.36
N ILE A 479 18.99 -1.71 29.10
CA ILE A 479 18.96 -0.25 28.89
C ILE A 479 19.43 0.04 27.47
N ARG A 480 18.59 0.73 26.70
CA ARG A 480 18.87 1.21 25.35
C ARG A 480 18.72 2.71 25.30
N ILE A 481 19.63 3.38 24.59
CA ILE A 481 19.62 4.84 24.44
C ILE A 481 19.77 5.17 22.96
N TRP A 482 18.80 5.89 22.39
CA TRP A 482 18.92 6.48 21.07
C TRP A 482 19.35 7.95 21.21
N ASP A 483 20.46 8.32 20.58
CA ASP A 483 20.87 9.72 20.43
C ASP A 483 20.28 10.26 19.13
N GLU A 484 19.31 11.13 19.29
CA GLU A 484 18.57 11.71 18.16
C GLU A 484 19.39 12.72 17.37
N THR A 485 20.38 13.34 18.00
CA THR A 485 21.28 14.28 17.31
C THR A 485 22.23 13.51 16.40
N ALA A 486 22.67 12.34 16.85
CA ALA A 486 23.50 11.44 16.05
C ALA A 486 22.69 10.58 15.07
N GLY A 487 21.37 10.45 15.28
CA GLY A 487 20.52 9.55 14.50
C GLY A 487 20.91 8.08 14.67
N ALA A 488 21.39 7.68 15.86
CA ALA A 488 21.90 6.33 16.11
C ALA A 488 21.75 5.89 17.58
N ILE A 489 21.88 4.58 17.83
CA ILE A 489 22.01 4.04 19.19
C ILE A 489 23.32 4.55 19.82
N LEU A 490 23.22 5.10 21.03
CA LEU A 490 24.36 5.65 21.77
C LEU A 490 25.20 4.54 22.41
N GLY A 491 26.14 3.97 21.66
CA GLY A 491 26.97 2.86 22.11
C GLY A 491 26.30 1.51 21.83
N VAL A 492 26.26 0.62 22.81
CA VAL A 492 25.61 -0.70 22.70
C VAL A 492 24.64 -0.90 23.86
N ASP A 493 23.56 -1.64 23.61
CA ASP A 493 22.57 -1.97 24.65
C ASP A 493 23.24 -2.56 25.89
N LYS A 494 22.87 -2.05 27.05
CA LYS A 494 23.32 -2.62 28.32
C LYS A 494 22.37 -3.71 28.74
N VAL A 495 22.83 -4.96 28.69
CA VAL A 495 22.11 -6.12 29.22
C VAL A 495 22.75 -6.57 30.53
N ASP A 496 21.91 -6.89 31.51
CA ASP A 496 22.35 -7.37 32.82
C ASP A 496 21.30 -8.31 33.43
N THR A 497 21.59 -8.92 34.57
CA THR A 497 20.65 -9.77 35.30
C THR A 497 20.74 -9.47 36.79
N HIS A 498 19.62 -9.03 37.34
CA HIS A 498 19.45 -8.80 38.77
C HIS A 498 18.97 -10.08 39.45
N THR A 499 19.52 -10.39 40.61
CA THR A 499 19.23 -11.61 41.36
C THR A 499 18.01 -11.46 42.28
N GLN A 500 17.71 -10.24 42.73
CA GLN A 500 16.53 -9.97 43.55
C GLN A 500 15.33 -9.60 42.67
N LYS A 501 14.11 -9.78 43.15
CA LYS A 501 12.88 -9.33 42.47
C LYS A 501 12.57 -7.87 42.82
N MET A 502 11.65 -7.21 42.11
CA MET A 502 11.09 -5.96 42.64
C MET A 502 10.25 -6.31 43.88
N ASP A 503 10.77 -6.01 45.07
CA ASP A 503 10.18 -6.45 46.34
C ASP A 503 8.92 -5.64 46.70
N ASP A 504 7.81 -6.32 46.97
CA ASP A 504 6.56 -5.74 47.48
C ASP A 504 6.36 -5.96 49.00
N THR A 505 7.24 -6.74 49.63
CA THR A 505 6.96 -7.35 50.94
C THR A 505 7.15 -6.40 52.11
N THR A 506 7.83 -5.26 51.91
CA THR A 506 7.89 -4.18 52.91
C THR A 506 6.86 -3.08 52.61
N PRO A 507 5.97 -2.72 53.56
CA PRO A 507 4.82 -1.82 53.37
C PRO A 507 5.19 -0.33 53.27
N VAL A 508 6.34 -0.03 52.70
CA VAL A 508 6.76 1.35 52.46
C VAL A 508 5.96 1.86 51.25
N ILE A 509 4.90 2.62 51.53
CA ILE A 509 4.05 3.26 50.52
C ILE A 509 4.91 4.27 49.76
N ALA A 510 5.45 3.86 48.61
CA ALA A 510 6.28 4.68 47.74
C ALA A 510 5.45 5.22 46.57
N ASP A 511 5.58 6.51 46.28
CA ASP A 511 4.81 7.16 45.21
C ASP A 511 5.53 7.02 43.87
N PHE A 512 4.78 6.94 42.77
CA PHE A 512 5.37 7.09 41.44
C PHE A 512 5.75 8.55 41.24
N ARG A 513 6.96 8.81 40.72
CA ARG A 513 7.48 10.15 40.49
C ARG A 513 8.18 10.25 39.14
N VAL A 514 8.08 11.42 38.50
CA VAL A 514 8.79 11.79 37.27
C VAL A 514 9.63 13.03 37.55
N ASN A 515 10.88 13.03 37.09
CA ASN A 515 11.93 13.99 37.44
C ASN A 515 12.24 14.04 38.96
N THR A 516 12.45 12.88 39.59
CA THR A 516 12.62 12.79 41.05
C THR A 516 14.08 12.88 41.51
N TYR A 517 14.23 13.04 42.83
CA TYR A 517 15.46 13.44 43.49
C TYR A 517 16.17 12.25 44.18
N TYR A 518 17.51 12.24 44.16
CA TYR A 518 18.37 11.32 44.93
C TYR A 518 19.13 12.08 46.03
N TYR A 519 19.01 11.66 47.30
CA TYR A 519 19.62 12.32 48.47
C TYR A 519 21.02 11.78 48.75
N ASP A 520 22.06 12.56 48.45
CA ASP A 520 23.42 12.34 48.98
C ASP A 520 23.95 13.61 49.68
N GLY A 521 23.37 13.91 50.85
CA GLY A 521 24.03 14.67 51.93
C GLY A 521 24.43 16.14 51.74
N GLY A 522 24.24 16.79 50.58
CA GLY A 522 24.62 18.20 50.35
C GLY A 522 23.74 18.94 49.35
N SER A 523 23.26 20.13 49.73
CA SER A 523 22.39 21.08 48.99
C SER A 523 21.75 20.57 47.68
N CYS A 524 20.56 20.00 47.93
CA CYS A 524 19.65 19.27 47.07
C CYS A 524 18.91 20.13 46.04
N CYS A 525 18.93 19.68 44.79
CA CYS A 525 18.30 20.41 43.73
C CYS A 525 18.06 19.48 42.52
N ALA A 526 16.80 19.11 42.22
CA ALA A 526 16.45 18.49 40.94
C ALA A 526 17.01 19.43 39.85
N LYS A 527 17.71 18.93 38.85
CA LYS A 527 18.38 19.83 37.89
C LYS A 527 17.52 19.99 36.67
N SER A 528 17.68 21.15 36.03
CA SER A 528 16.86 21.48 34.88
C SER A 528 16.97 20.38 33.83
N SER A 529 15.84 19.95 33.29
CA SER A 529 15.79 19.00 32.18
C SER A 529 14.45 19.14 31.48
N ASP A 530 14.44 18.81 30.20
CA ASP A 530 13.20 18.71 29.46
C ASP A 530 12.79 17.24 29.28
N MET A 531 11.50 16.97 29.41
CA MET A 531 10.90 15.66 29.12
C MET A 531 9.67 15.88 28.25
N ASP A 532 9.48 14.97 27.32
CA ASP A 532 8.31 14.94 26.45
C ASP A 532 7.54 13.63 26.76
N ASP A 533 7.18 12.85 25.76
CA ASP A 533 6.43 11.61 25.89
C ASP A 533 7.10 10.56 26.82
N LEU A 534 6.40 10.17 27.89
CA LEU A 534 6.75 9.13 28.85
C LEU A 534 5.73 7.99 28.82
N ARG A 535 6.21 6.78 28.55
CA ARG A 535 5.40 5.56 28.41
C ARG A 535 5.84 4.50 29.42
N ILE A 536 4.88 3.87 30.10
CA ILE A 536 5.11 2.82 31.09
C ILE A 536 4.24 1.62 30.80
N TYR A 537 4.87 0.46 30.69
CA TYR A 537 4.23 -0.82 30.43
C TYR A 537 4.38 -1.77 31.61
N SER A 538 3.36 -2.61 31.83
CA SER A 538 3.34 -3.69 32.81
C SER A 538 4.12 -4.93 32.39
N ASP A 539 4.73 -4.95 31.21
CA ASP A 539 5.42 -6.11 30.66
C ASP A 539 6.86 -5.78 30.30
N ALA A 540 7.68 -6.83 30.20
CA ALA A 540 9.04 -6.76 29.70
C ALA A 540 9.02 -6.97 28.18
N LEU A 541 9.08 -5.87 27.42
CA LEU A 541 9.04 -5.88 25.95
C LEU A 541 10.44 -6.18 25.37
N THR A 542 10.56 -6.22 24.04
CA THR A 542 11.85 -6.47 23.37
C THR A 542 12.55 -5.16 23.02
N ALA A 543 13.86 -5.24 22.73
CA ALA A 543 14.63 -4.08 22.30
C ALA A 543 14.11 -3.49 20.97
N SER A 544 13.78 -4.35 19.99
CA SER A 544 13.15 -3.93 18.73
C SER A 544 11.87 -3.13 18.98
N TYR A 545 11.02 -3.60 19.89
CA TYR A 545 9.78 -2.90 20.23
C TYR A 545 10.05 -1.49 20.79
N MET A 546 11.18 -1.27 21.48
CA MET A 546 11.57 0.07 21.93
C MET A 546 11.92 1.01 20.77
N ASP A 547 12.50 0.50 19.69
CA ASP A 547 12.78 1.29 18.50
C ASP A 547 11.48 1.69 17.81
N ASP A 548 10.52 0.76 17.78
CA ASP A 548 9.19 1.02 17.23
C ASP A 548 8.44 2.07 18.05
N LEU A 549 8.51 1.98 19.39
CA LEU A 549 7.92 2.98 20.28
C LEU A 549 8.50 4.37 20.08
N ARG A 550 9.80 4.49 19.84
CA ARG A 550 10.48 5.75 19.51
C ARG A 550 9.96 6.36 18.21
N ASN A 551 9.67 5.53 17.21
CA ASN A 551 9.28 5.96 15.87
C ASN A 551 7.80 6.40 15.75
N VAL A 552 6.97 6.17 16.79
CA VAL A 552 5.57 6.61 16.79
C VAL A 552 5.50 8.15 16.71
N ARG A 553 5.04 8.67 15.56
CA ARG A 553 4.71 10.09 15.36
C ARG A 553 3.20 10.31 15.48
N TYR A 554 2.81 11.46 16.02
CA TYR A 554 1.41 11.90 16.06
C TYR A 554 1.22 12.88 14.92
N GLU A 555 0.31 12.58 14.02
CA GLU A 555 -0.09 13.52 12.99
C GLU A 555 -1.37 14.19 13.45
N THR A 556 -1.35 15.52 13.55
CA THR A 556 -2.57 16.30 13.68
C THR A 556 -3.30 16.25 12.35
N ASP A 557 -4.54 15.77 12.36
CA ASP A 557 -5.35 15.82 11.14
C ASP A 557 -5.72 17.28 10.79
N ALA A 558 -6.29 17.48 9.60
CA ALA A 558 -6.72 18.80 9.13
C ALA A 558 -7.76 19.51 10.04
N PHE A 559 -8.25 18.83 11.08
CA PHE A 559 -9.20 19.36 12.07
C PHE A 559 -8.55 19.67 13.42
N GLY A 560 -7.24 19.49 13.57
CA GLY A 560 -6.52 19.71 14.82
C GLY A 560 -6.75 18.60 15.85
N ASN A 561 -7.26 17.43 15.42
CA ASN A 561 -7.34 16.26 16.28
C ASN A 561 -6.05 15.47 16.16
N ASP A 562 -5.49 15.18 17.31
CA ASP A 562 -4.21 14.49 17.46
C ASP A 562 -4.42 12.99 17.18
N ARG A 563 -4.19 12.55 15.93
CA ARG A 563 -4.32 11.14 15.55
C ARG A 563 -2.98 10.45 15.75
N SER A 564 -2.94 9.58 16.75
CA SER A 564 -1.87 8.59 16.87
C SER A 564 -2.08 7.57 15.74
N TYR A 565 -1.40 7.75 14.60
CA TYR A 565 -1.17 6.64 13.69
C TYR A 565 -0.15 5.73 14.36
N TYR A 566 -0.63 4.75 15.12
CA TYR A 566 0.21 3.62 15.48
C TYR A 566 0.56 2.91 14.16
N PHE A 567 1.73 3.22 13.61
CA PHE A 567 2.37 2.34 12.63
C PHE A 567 2.41 0.95 13.26
N ASP A 568 2.06 -0.04 12.45
CA ASP A 568 1.82 -1.43 12.82
C ASP A 568 3.06 -2.05 13.50
N ILE A 569 3.14 -1.98 14.83
CA ILE A 569 4.22 -2.61 15.61
C ILE A 569 3.86 -4.09 15.84
N GLY A 570 3.89 -4.85 14.75
CA GLY A 570 3.97 -6.31 14.80
C GLY A 570 5.43 -6.71 14.98
N ALA A 571 5.69 -7.65 15.89
CA ALA A 571 7.00 -8.29 16.03
C ALA A 571 7.58 -8.67 14.65
N HIS A 572 8.83 -8.30 14.38
CA HIS A 572 9.66 -8.93 13.35
C HIS A 572 9.88 -10.42 13.72
N GLU A 573 8.84 -11.23 13.62
CA GLU A 573 9.00 -12.62 13.22
C GLU A 573 9.17 -12.57 11.71
N TYR A 574 10.32 -13.05 11.23
CA TYR A 574 10.65 -13.20 9.81
C TYR A 574 9.48 -13.84 9.05
N TYR A 575 8.66 -13.04 8.38
CA TYR A 575 7.67 -13.53 7.43
C TYR A 575 8.27 -13.44 6.04
N PRO A 576 8.46 -14.58 5.35
CA PRO A 576 9.03 -14.59 4.03
C PRO A 576 8.14 -13.78 3.08
N LEU A 577 8.74 -12.87 2.32
CA LEU A 577 8.06 -12.18 1.23
C LEU A 577 7.45 -13.21 0.26
N THR A 578 6.12 -13.25 0.14
CA THR A 578 5.41 -14.32 -0.57
C THR A 578 5.00 -13.97 -2.01
N SER A 579 4.65 -12.71 -2.30
CA SER A 579 4.37 -12.15 -3.64
C SER A 579 4.11 -10.64 -3.55
N GLY A 580 4.17 -9.90 -4.67
CA GLY A 580 3.69 -8.51 -4.77
C GLY A 580 4.76 -7.48 -5.14
N THR A 581 4.49 -6.21 -4.84
CA THR A 581 5.45 -5.11 -5.07
C THR A 581 5.88 -4.54 -3.72
N VAL A 582 7.19 -4.41 -3.52
CA VAL A 582 7.80 -3.79 -2.35
C VAL A 582 8.74 -2.67 -2.78
N THR A 583 9.02 -1.74 -1.87
CA THR A 583 9.77 -0.52 -2.14
C THR A 583 11.00 -0.41 -1.23
N LEU A 584 12.14 -0.03 -1.81
CA LEU A 584 13.37 0.29 -1.07
C LEU A 584 13.62 1.80 -1.12
N LYS A 585 13.59 2.46 0.05
CA LYS A 585 13.72 3.93 0.21
C LYS A 585 14.47 4.25 1.50
N GLU A 586 15.23 5.35 1.54
CA GLU A 586 15.88 5.81 2.79
C GLU A 586 14.89 6.05 3.95
N SER A 587 13.67 6.49 3.63
CA SER A 587 12.58 6.63 4.60
C SER A 587 11.22 6.37 3.96
N GLY A 588 10.31 5.76 4.71
CA GLY A 588 8.93 5.52 4.26
C GLY A 588 8.76 4.45 3.16
N GLY A 589 9.82 3.70 2.82
CA GLY A 589 9.74 2.49 2.00
C GLY A 589 9.47 1.25 2.86
N ASP A 590 9.12 0.14 2.22
CA ASP A 590 8.96 -1.17 2.89
C ASP A 590 10.29 -1.65 3.47
N TYR A 591 11.40 -1.31 2.80
CA TYR A 591 12.76 -1.56 3.25
C TYR A 591 13.56 -0.25 3.26
N SER A 592 14.46 -0.13 4.23
CA SER A 592 15.39 1.00 4.35
C SER A 592 16.83 0.67 3.95
N SER A 593 17.15 -0.63 3.80
CA SER A 593 18.45 -1.10 3.34
C SER A 593 18.30 -2.28 2.37
N TRP A 594 19.28 -2.41 1.48
CA TRP A 594 19.41 -3.54 0.55
C TRP A 594 19.54 -4.85 1.32
N ARG A 595 20.30 -4.83 2.41
CA ARG A 595 20.55 -6.00 3.25
C ARG A 595 19.26 -6.54 3.88
N ASP A 596 18.42 -5.66 4.42
CA ASP A 596 17.20 -6.08 5.12
C ASP A 596 16.21 -6.73 4.14
N PHE A 597 16.11 -6.20 2.91
CA PHE A 597 15.33 -6.84 1.85
C PHE A 597 15.76 -8.28 1.58
N TRP A 598 17.07 -8.52 1.40
CA TRP A 598 17.57 -9.86 1.10
C TRP A 598 17.49 -10.82 2.29
N ASN A 599 17.64 -10.32 3.52
CA ASN A 599 17.46 -11.13 4.72
C ASN A 599 15.99 -11.58 4.91
N ASP A 600 15.04 -10.74 4.49
CA ASP A 600 13.60 -11.03 4.58
C ASP A 600 13.06 -11.78 3.35
N LEU A 601 13.85 -11.86 2.28
CA LEU A 601 13.52 -12.68 1.13
C LEU A 601 13.52 -14.13 1.57
N GLY A 602 12.35 -14.76 1.57
CA GLY A 602 12.21 -16.20 1.76
C GLY A 602 11.77 -16.91 0.47
N ALA A 603 11.41 -18.19 0.58
CA ALA A 603 10.89 -18.96 -0.54
C ALA A 603 9.66 -18.28 -1.16
N LEU A 604 9.72 -17.98 -2.46
CA LEU A 604 8.65 -17.27 -3.14
C LEU A 604 7.43 -18.15 -3.36
N THR A 605 6.25 -17.56 -3.22
CA THR A 605 4.96 -18.20 -3.58
C THR A 605 4.22 -17.46 -4.71
N GLY A 606 4.85 -16.43 -5.25
CA GLY A 606 4.37 -15.58 -6.34
C GLY A 606 5.48 -14.63 -6.80
N ASP A 607 5.25 -13.92 -7.91
CA ASP A 607 6.21 -12.95 -8.43
C ASP A 607 6.38 -11.77 -7.46
N ILE A 608 7.61 -11.30 -7.32
CA ILE A 608 7.97 -10.13 -6.52
C ILE A 608 8.61 -9.06 -7.40
N THR A 609 8.19 -7.82 -7.24
CA THR A 609 8.88 -6.65 -7.80
C THR A 609 9.40 -5.76 -6.68
N LEU A 610 10.72 -5.57 -6.60
CA LEU A 610 11.36 -4.57 -5.76
C LEU A 610 11.56 -3.28 -6.56
N LEU A 611 10.88 -2.21 -6.16
CA LEU A 611 11.02 -0.87 -6.71
C LEU A 611 11.99 -0.05 -5.86
N ILE A 612 13.08 0.42 -6.46
CA ILE A 612 14.11 1.18 -5.75
C ILE A 612 13.96 2.68 -6.07
N ASP A 613 13.84 3.50 -5.04
CA ASP A 613 13.78 4.96 -5.18
C ASP A 613 15.18 5.50 -5.62
N PRO A 614 15.26 6.56 -6.46
CA PRO A 614 16.51 7.22 -6.88
C PRO A 614 17.24 7.91 -5.72
N VAL A 615 17.68 7.11 -4.76
CA VAL A 615 18.46 7.55 -3.60
C VAL A 615 19.71 6.68 -3.49
N GLN A 616 20.70 7.19 -2.77
CA GLN A 616 21.97 6.52 -2.55
C GLN A 616 21.91 5.68 -1.27
N PHE A 617 21.95 4.36 -1.42
CA PHE A 617 22.03 3.41 -0.30
C PHE A 617 23.49 3.11 0.01
N THR A 618 23.96 3.46 1.21
CA THR A 618 25.32 3.12 1.65
C THR A 618 25.26 1.91 2.58
N GLU A 619 25.85 0.81 2.14
CA GLU A 619 25.83 -0.45 2.86
C GLU A 619 27.20 -0.75 3.47
N THR A 620 27.23 -1.09 4.76
CA THR A 620 28.47 -1.38 5.51
C THR A 620 28.59 -2.84 5.94
N THR A 621 27.57 -3.66 5.71
CA THR A 621 27.60 -5.12 5.86
C THR A 621 26.90 -5.78 4.68
N ALA A 622 27.53 -6.78 4.06
CA ALA A 622 26.92 -7.51 2.95
C ALA A 622 25.68 -8.29 3.39
N PRO A 623 24.72 -8.53 2.47
CA PRO A 623 23.65 -9.49 2.71
C PRO A 623 24.23 -10.91 2.90
N ALA A 624 23.49 -11.74 3.63
CA ALA A 624 23.81 -13.17 3.67
C ALA A 624 23.60 -13.78 2.27
N ALA A 625 24.31 -14.88 1.99
CA ALA A 625 24.11 -15.63 0.75
C ALA A 625 22.63 -16.00 0.55
N VAL A 626 22.07 -15.64 -0.59
CA VAL A 626 20.64 -15.78 -0.86
C VAL A 626 20.38 -17.21 -1.32
N THR A 627 20.00 -18.08 -0.38
CA THR A 627 19.78 -19.51 -0.64
C THR A 627 18.35 -19.88 -0.98
N GLU A 628 17.48 -18.90 -1.22
CA GLU A 628 16.04 -19.11 -1.31
C GLU A 628 15.59 -19.81 -2.59
N ASN A 629 14.46 -20.51 -2.50
CA ASN A 629 13.84 -21.19 -3.63
C ASN A 629 12.79 -20.30 -4.31
N LEU A 630 12.97 -19.99 -5.59
CA LEU A 630 12.05 -19.16 -6.36
C LEU A 630 10.74 -19.89 -6.76
N ASN A 631 10.67 -21.22 -6.65
CA ASN A 631 9.47 -22.03 -6.94
C ASN A 631 8.79 -21.78 -8.31
N GLY A 632 9.53 -21.31 -9.30
CA GLY A 632 9.06 -20.99 -10.65
C GLY A 632 8.68 -19.53 -10.86
N TYR A 633 8.77 -18.69 -9.82
CA TYR A 633 8.40 -17.29 -9.85
C TYR A 633 9.57 -16.37 -10.24
N THR A 634 9.23 -15.10 -10.48
CA THR A 634 10.15 -14.04 -10.87
C THR A 634 10.39 -13.07 -9.73
N LEU A 635 11.66 -12.84 -9.39
CA LEU A 635 12.10 -11.69 -8.60
C LEU A 635 12.61 -10.60 -9.55
N TYR A 636 11.92 -9.46 -9.59
CA TYR A 636 12.24 -8.34 -10.47
C TYR A 636 12.66 -7.12 -9.66
N ILE A 637 13.90 -6.68 -9.82
CA ILE A 637 14.47 -5.51 -9.17
C ILE A 637 14.65 -4.41 -10.21
N LYS A 638 14.00 -3.25 -10.02
CA LYS A 638 14.08 -2.11 -10.94
C LYS A 638 13.91 -0.76 -10.22
N PRO A 639 14.32 0.36 -10.84
CA PRO A 639 13.95 1.69 -10.36
C PRO A 639 12.43 1.87 -10.21
N SER A 640 12.04 2.75 -9.29
CA SER A 640 10.63 3.12 -9.05
C SER A 640 9.94 3.76 -10.26
N SER A 641 10.70 4.35 -11.18
CA SER A 641 10.23 4.86 -12.47
C SER A 641 11.31 4.68 -13.54
N ASP A 642 10.91 4.62 -14.80
CA ASP A 642 11.86 4.46 -15.91
C ASP A 642 12.67 5.74 -16.22
N GLU A 643 12.32 6.87 -15.60
CA GLU A 643 13.13 8.11 -15.64
C GLU A 643 14.36 8.02 -14.73
N ASN A 644 14.37 7.07 -13.79
CA ASN A 644 15.42 6.91 -12.79
C ASN A 644 16.48 5.89 -13.21
N PHE A 645 16.56 5.50 -14.49
CA PHE A 645 17.63 4.65 -14.96
C PHE A 645 18.97 5.41 -14.90
N PRO A 646 20.08 4.73 -14.55
CA PRO A 646 21.40 5.34 -14.61
C PRO A 646 21.68 5.83 -16.04
N THR A 647 22.00 7.11 -16.18
CA THR A 647 22.39 7.72 -17.45
C THR A 647 23.87 8.07 -17.46
N SER A 648 24.53 8.08 -16.31
CA SER A 648 25.95 8.36 -16.17
C SER A 648 26.78 7.08 -15.99
N SER A 649 27.99 7.09 -16.56
CA SER A 649 28.95 6.00 -16.43
C SER A 649 29.63 5.97 -15.06
N ASP A 650 29.58 7.07 -14.30
CA ASP A 650 30.32 7.22 -13.04
C ASP A 650 29.52 6.77 -11.79
N CYS A 651 28.38 6.12 -12.00
CA CYS A 651 27.41 5.75 -10.95
C CYS A 651 26.86 6.95 -10.17
N SER A 652 26.85 8.16 -10.74
CA SER A 652 26.36 9.37 -10.04
C SER A 652 24.83 9.53 -10.05
N ASP A 653 24.11 8.78 -10.88
CA ASP A 653 22.66 8.85 -11.01
C ASP A 653 21.95 7.48 -10.94
N GLY A 654 20.61 7.53 -10.89
CA GLY A 654 19.72 6.39 -10.66
C GLY A 654 19.79 5.84 -9.23
N PRO A 655 19.10 4.73 -8.93
CA PRO A 655 19.25 3.99 -7.69
C PRO A 655 20.69 3.52 -7.52
N ARG A 656 21.39 4.07 -6.53
CA ARG A 656 22.82 3.87 -6.32
C ARG A 656 23.07 3.10 -5.04
N PHE A 657 23.81 2.01 -5.13
CA PHE A 657 24.33 1.27 -3.98
C PHE A 657 25.81 1.53 -3.84
N ILE A 658 26.22 2.04 -2.69
CA ILE A 658 27.63 2.19 -2.33
C ILE A 658 27.96 1.13 -1.28
N THR A 659 28.88 0.22 -1.59
CA THR A 659 29.30 -0.82 -0.66
C THR A 659 30.63 -0.47 0.01
N ASN A 660 30.65 -0.60 1.33
CA ASN A 660 31.82 -0.38 2.19
C ASN A 660 32.11 -1.65 3.01
N TYR A 661 32.05 -2.82 2.37
CA TYR A 661 32.23 -4.10 3.05
C TYR A 661 33.71 -4.51 3.19
N SER A 662 33.94 -5.56 3.98
CA SER A 662 35.25 -6.19 4.08
C SER A 662 35.53 -7.03 2.84
N ALA A 663 36.81 -7.31 2.60
CA ALA A 663 37.33 -7.75 1.31
C ALA A 663 37.04 -9.21 0.90
N THR A 664 36.12 -9.86 1.63
CA THR A 664 35.63 -11.22 1.35
C THR A 664 34.13 -11.25 1.09
N ASP A 665 33.46 -10.10 1.22
CA ASP A 665 32.02 -10.03 1.16
C ASP A 665 31.57 -9.59 -0.24
N GLU A 666 30.47 -10.16 -0.72
CA GLU A 666 29.92 -9.93 -2.05
C GLU A 666 28.72 -8.98 -1.94
N PHE A 667 28.50 -8.08 -2.91
CA PHE A 667 27.33 -7.20 -2.87
C PHE A 667 26.02 -7.99 -3.02
N LEU A 668 26.07 -9.05 -3.81
CA LEU A 668 24.99 -10.01 -3.93
C LEU A 668 25.55 -11.41 -4.25
N ASP A 669 25.27 -12.38 -3.38
CA ASP A 669 25.53 -13.80 -3.61
C ASP A 669 24.20 -14.51 -3.90
N LEU A 670 23.94 -14.79 -5.18
CA LEU A 670 22.76 -15.51 -5.64
C LEU A 670 23.02 -17.02 -5.66
N ASN A 671 22.83 -17.66 -4.51
CA ASN A 671 22.84 -19.11 -4.35
C ASN A 671 21.41 -19.70 -4.37
N MET A 672 20.57 -19.19 -5.27
CA MET A 672 19.13 -19.53 -5.28
C MET A 672 18.89 -20.97 -5.72
N ALA A 673 17.98 -21.65 -5.02
CA ALA A 673 17.54 -22.99 -5.36
C ALA A 673 16.30 -22.98 -6.29
N GLY A 674 16.08 -24.07 -7.03
CA GLY A 674 14.84 -24.31 -7.79
C GLY A 674 14.76 -23.66 -9.18
N THR A 675 13.57 -23.68 -9.77
CA THR A 675 13.24 -23.00 -11.04
C THR A 675 12.81 -21.57 -10.76
N GLY A 676 13.05 -20.62 -11.66
CA GLY A 676 12.58 -19.24 -11.51
C GLY A 676 13.40 -18.26 -12.34
N ASN A 677 13.12 -16.96 -12.18
CA ASN A 677 13.89 -15.90 -12.84
C ASN A 677 14.26 -14.80 -11.82
N VAL A 678 15.51 -14.37 -11.83
CA VAL A 678 15.95 -13.12 -11.19
C VAL A 678 16.23 -12.12 -12.30
N ILE A 679 15.58 -10.95 -12.26
CA ILE A 679 15.80 -9.87 -13.21
C ILE A 679 16.25 -8.65 -12.42
N ILE A 680 17.48 -8.19 -12.67
CA ILE A 680 18.03 -6.96 -12.12
C ILE A 680 18.16 -5.96 -13.26
N GLU A 681 17.56 -4.80 -13.09
CA GLU A 681 17.53 -3.80 -14.14
C GLU A 681 17.71 -2.39 -13.60
N GLY A 682 18.53 -1.57 -14.27
CA GLY A 682 18.55 -0.13 -14.04
C GLY A 682 19.14 0.30 -12.69
N ILE A 683 20.10 -0.43 -12.12
CA ILE A 683 20.75 -0.03 -10.87
C ILE A 683 22.21 0.36 -11.09
N SER A 684 22.71 1.25 -10.23
CA SER A 684 24.12 1.63 -10.13
C SER A 684 24.72 1.01 -8.88
N VAL A 685 25.85 0.31 -8.98
CA VAL A 685 26.59 -0.21 -7.83
C VAL A 685 28.02 0.31 -7.87
N GLU A 686 28.48 0.88 -6.77
CA GLU A 686 29.85 1.32 -6.56
C GLU A 686 30.45 0.63 -5.34
N VAL A 687 31.61 0.01 -5.55
CA VAL A 687 32.41 -0.59 -4.49
C VAL A 687 33.43 0.45 -4.01
N ASN A 688 33.33 0.89 -2.76
CA ASN A 688 34.23 1.90 -2.16
C ASN A 688 35.26 1.29 -1.19
N SER A 689 35.57 -0.01 -1.30
CA SER A 689 36.32 -0.72 -0.26
C SER A 689 37.81 -0.33 -0.24
N GLY A 690 38.30 0.31 0.83
CA GLY A 690 39.73 0.60 1.02
C GLY A 690 40.65 -0.63 1.20
N SER A 691 40.26 -1.81 0.74
CA SER A 691 40.99 -3.07 0.86
C SER A 691 41.55 -3.56 -0.48
N THR A 692 42.64 -4.33 -0.42
CA THR A 692 43.43 -4.81 -1.56
C THR A 692 43.10 -6.25 -2.00
N THR A 693 41.88 -6.73 -1.78
CA THR A 693 41.46 -8.07 -2.23
C THR A 693 40.03 -8.05 -2.76
N PRO A 694 39.67 -8.92 -3.73
CA PRO A 694 38.48 -8.73 -4.55
C PRO A 694 37.17 -8.89 -3.76
N THR A 695 36.41 -7.80 -3.66
CA THR A 695 34.96 -7.84 -3.44
C THR A 695 34.27 -8.03 -4.79
N GLN A 696 33.56 -9.13 -4.94
CA GLN A 696 32.76 -9.38 -6.15
C GLN A 696 31.45 -8.61 -6.05
N ILE A 697 31.03 -7.91 -7.11
CA ILE A 697 29.73 -7.23 -7.06
C ILE A 697 28.59 -8.24 -7.14
N LEU A 698 28.74 -9.22 -8.02
CA LEU A 698 27.77 -10.28 -8.12
C LEU A 698 28.46 -11.62 -8.22
N TYR A 699 28.16 -12.48 -7.28
CA TYR A 699 28.47 -13.89 -7.37
C TYR A 699 27.18 -14.66 -7.62
N SER A 700 27.17 -15.45 -8.68
CA SER A 700 26.04 -16.32 -8.99
C SER A 700 26.52 -17.77 -9.02
N HIS A 701 26.07 -18.54 -8.03
CA HIS A 701 26.28 -19.98 -7.96
C HIS A 701 24.93 -20.71 -7.85
N PRO A 702 23.99 -20.55 -8.80
CA PRO A 702 22.66 -21.10 -8.66
C PRO A 702 22.75 -22.61 -8.66
N GLN A 703 22.51 -23.22 -7.50
CA GLN A 703 22.24 -24.64 -7.46
C GLN A 703 20.86 -24.81 -8.11
N ASN A 704 20.80 -25.30 -9.35
CA ASN A 704 19.60 -25.55 -10.17
C ASN A 704 19.21 -24.44 -11.19
N THR A 705 18.13 -24.71 -11.92
CA THR A 705 17.55 -24.07 -13.13
C THR A 705 17.07 -22.60 -13.01
N CYS A 706 17.61 -21.80 -12.10
CA CYS A 706 17.21 -20.39 -11.95
C CYS A 706 17.86 -19.52 -13.04
N ASN A 707 17.07 -18.80 -13.84
CA ASN A 707 17.63 -17.89 -14.84
C ASN A 707 17.95 -16.53 -14.22
N VAL A 708 19.12 -15.97 -14.54
CA VAL A 708 19.52 -14.64 -14.07
C VAL A 708 19.64 -13.71 -15.27
N THR A 709 18.95 -12.57 -15.22
CA THR A 709 19.02 -11.52 -16.24
C THR A 709 19.45 -10.20 -15.61
N ILE A 710 20.50 -9.59 -16.15
CA ILE A 710 21.00 -8.28 -15.71
C ILE A 710 21.11 -7.37 -16.91
N LYS A 711 20.44 -6.22 -16.82
CA LYS A 711 20.37 -5.29 -17.94
C LYS A 711 20.36 -3.84 -17.52
N ARG A 712 20.94 -2.97 -18.34
CA ARG A 712 20.92 -1.51 -18.11
C ARG A 712 21.49 -1.12 -16.74
N CYS A 713 22.41 -1.90 -16.19
CA CYS A 713 23.05 -1.62 -14.90
C CYS A 713 24.43 -0.99 -15.10
N VAL A 714 24.86 -0.20 -14.10
CA VAL A 714 26.20 0.41 -14.06
C VAL A 714 26.93 -0.17 -12.85
N PHE A 715 28.11 -0.71 -13.08
CA PHE A 715 28.94 -1.34 -12.06
C PHE A 715 30.30 -0.66 -12.04
N LYS A 716 30.68 -0.13 -10.88
CA LYS A 716 31.99 0.45 -10.61
C LYS A 716 32.72 -0.40 -9.59
N GLY A 717 33.85 -0.94 -10.02
CA GLY A 717 34.77 -1.67 -9.17
C GLY A 717 35.81 -0.77 -8.52
N GLN A 718 36.73 -1.43 -7.83
CA GLN A 718 38.04 -0.91 -7.50
C GLN A 718 39.06 -1.89 -8.10
N GLN A 719 40.20 -1.37 -8.56
CA GLN A 719 41.25 -2.02 -9.37
C GLN A 719 41.64 -3.50 -9.06
N ASP A 720 41.28 -4.05 -7.89
CA ASP A 720 41.62 -5.42 -7.48
C ASP A 720 40.39 -6.37 -7.36
N GLY A 721 39.20 -5.98 -7.83
CA GLY A 721 37.92 -6.70 -7.67
C GLY A 721 37.36 -7.35 -8.93
N ASP A 722 36.76 -8.54 -8.83
CA ASP A 722 35.94 -9.11 -9.93
C ASP A 722 34.59 -8.36 -10.01
N GLY A 723 34.09 -8.03 -11.20
CA GLY A 723 32.78 -7.40 -11.37
C GLY A 723 31.64 -8.42 -11.22
N ILE A 724 31.41 -9.19 -12.27
CA ILE A 724 30.40 -10.26 -12.29
C ILE A 724 31.09 -11.61 -12.39
N LYS A 725 30.87 -12.46 -11.40
CA LYS A 725 31.45 -13.80 -11.34
C LYS A 725 30.38 -14.88 -11.33
N THR A 726 30.52 -15.89 -12.19
CA THR A 726 29.60 -17.04 -12.20
C THR A 726 30.35 -18.38 -12.19
N SER A 727 29.87 -19.33 -11.38
CA SER A 727 30.66 -20.50 -10.97
C SER A 727 29.93 -21.84 -10.97
N ASP A 728 28.67 -21.93 -11.43
CA ASP A 728 27.94 -23.20 -11.56
C ASP A 728 27.34 -23.49 -12.96
N VAL A 729 27.37 -24.77 -13.33
CA VAL A 729 26.85 -25.30 -14.59
C VAL A 729 25.33 -25.50 -14.50
N ASP A 730 24.56 -24.85 -15.38
CA ASP A 730 23.14 -25.15 -15.79
C ASP A 730 22.17 -23.96 -15.95
N PRO A 731 22.27 -22.82 -15.24
CA PRO A 731 21.29 -21.73 -15.38
C PRO A 731 21.46 -20.94 -16.68
N ILE A 732 20.38 -20.36 -17.22
CA ILE A 732 20.48 -19.40 -18.34
C ILE A 732 20.83 -18.03 -17.76
N GLN A 733 22.00 -17.52 -18.11
CA GLN A 733 22.48 -16.21 -17.68
C GLN A 733 22.47 -15.23 -18.87
N LYS A 734 21.82 -14.09 -18.69
CA LYS A 734 21.68 -13.05 -19.72
C LYS A 734 22.19 -11.73 -19.18
N PHE A 735 23.28 -11.23 -19.73
CA PHE A 735 23.79 -9.91 -19.38
C PHE A 735 23.83 -9.05 -20.63
N TYR A 736 23.09 -7.95 -20.63
CA TYR A 736 23.10 -7.05 -21.77
C TYR A 736 22.87 -5.58 -21.47
N ASN A 737 23.50 -4.70 -22.25
CA ASN A 737 23.46 -3.25 -22.06
C ASN A 737 23.94 -2.83 -20.66
N ASN A 738 24.94 -3.51 -20.09
CA ASN A 738 25.55 -3.09 -18.82
C ASN A 738 26.82 -2.29 -19.08
N PHE A 739 27.14 -1.38 -18.16
CA PHE A 739 28.40 -0.65 -18.13
C PHE A 739 29.22 -1.10 -16.93
N LEU A 740 30.42 -1.65 -17.15
CA LEU A 740 31.31 -2.12 -16.11
C LEU A 740 32.62 -1.35 -16.21
N TYR A 741 33.12 -0.80 -15.12
CA TYR A 741 34.42 -0.16 -15.13
C TYR A 741 35.22 -0.29 -13.83
N ASP A 742 36.56 -0.26 -13.97
CA ASP A 742 37.54 -0.25 -12.87
C ASP A 742 37.56 -1.55 -12.02
N PHE A 743 37.57 -2.70 -12.68
CA PHE A 743 37.63 -4.05 -12.08
C PHE A 743 38.98 -4.72 -12.38
N ASP A 744 39.41 -5.72 -11.61
CA ASP A 744 40.49 -6.61 -12.02
C ASP A 744 40.01 -7.46 -13.21
N ASP A 745 38.95 -8.24 -12.97
CA ASP A 745 38.19 -8.96 -14.00
C ASP A 745 36.74 -8.47 -14.05
N ALA A 746 36.33 -7.71 -15.08
CA ALA A 746 34.96 -7.16 -15.11
C ALA A 746 33.88 -8.24 -15.21
N VAL A 747 34.10 -9.27 -16.02
CA VAL A 747 33.21 -10.43 -16.11
C VAL A 747 34.06 -11.70 -16.11
N TYR A 748 33.92 -12.51 -15.06
CA TYR A 748 34.59 -13.80 -14.91
C TYR A 748 33.57 -14.94 -14.93
N ILE A 749 33.60 -15.76 -15.97
CA ILE A 749 32.70 -16.91 -16.17
C ILE A 749 33.53 -18.20 -16.07
N ASP A 750 33.44 -18.88 -14.93
CA ASP A 750 34.29 -20.04 -14.60
C ASP A 750 33.77 -21.36 -15.17
N VAL A 751 32.54 -21.39 -15.69
CA VAL A 751 31.76 -22.62 -15.94
C VAL A 751 31.05 -22.67 -17.29
N ASN A 752 30.66 -23.88 -17.72
CA ASN A 752 29.87 -24.07 -18.95
C ASN A 752 28.52 -23.37 -18.83
N LEU A 753 28.39 -22.25 -19.54
CA LEU A 753 27.11 -21.61 -19.79
C LEU A 753 26.13 -22.58 -20.47
N SER A 754 24.87 -22.53 -20.05
CA SER A 754 23.79 -23.32 -20.66
C SER A 754 23.43 -22.79 -22.05
N ALA A 755 22.89 -23.66 -22.92
CA ALA A 755 22.38 -23.26 -24.23
C ALA A 755 21.23 -22.26 -24.06
N GLY A 756 21.48 -20.99 -24.38
CA GLY A 756 20.56 -19.87 -24.18
C GLY A 756 21.14 -18.71 -23.37
N SER A 757 22.29 -18.93 -22.71
CA SER A 757 23.03 -17.85 -22.04
C SER A 757 23.72 -16.95 -23.07
N PHE A 758 23.65 -15.64 -22.85
CA PHE A 758 24.31 -14.68 -23.73
C PHE A 758 24.84 -13.46 -22.98
N LEU A 759 25.97 -12.95 -23.46
CA LEU A 759 26.59 -11.70 -23.05
C LEU A 759 26.53 -10.76 -24.26
N SER A 760 25.67 -9.74 -24.25
CA SER A 760 25.45 -8.90 -25.43
C SER A 760 25.46 -7.41 -25.15
N ALA A 761 26.12 -6.61 -25.98
CA ALA A 761 26.08 -5.14 -25.90
C ALA A 761 26.51 -4.55 -24.55
N ASN A 762 27.45 -5.20 -23.85
CA ASN A 762 28.04 -4.63 -22.64
C ASN A 762 29.24 -3.75 -22.99
N THR A 763 29.43 -2.68 -22.24
CA THR A 763 30.60 -1.80 -22.33
C THR A 763 31.45 -2.02 -21.08
N ILE A 764 32.69 -2.44 -21.29
CA ILE A 764 33.66 -2.78 -20.25
C ILE A 764 34.87 -1.87 -20.41
N TYR A 765 35.23 -1.14 -19.36
CA TYR A 765 36.28 -0.12 -19.41
C TYR A 765 37.25 -0.19 -18.23
N GLY A 766 38.54 -0.14 -18.48
CA GLY A 766 39.53 0.09 -17.42
C GLY A 766 39.72 -1.11 -16.49
N CYS A 767 39.75 -2.33 -17.03
CA CYS A 767 40.04 -3.51 -16.21
C CYS A 767 41.55 -3.76 -16.05
N ASP A 768 42.00 -4.26 -14.91
CA ASP A 768 43.45 -4.47 -14.68
C ASP A 768 43.98 -5.80 -15.23
N ASN A 769 43.12 -6.80 -15.39
CA ASN A 769 43.47 -8.12 -15.91
C ASN A 769 42.63 -8.48 -17.15
N HIS A 770 41.38 -8.95 -16.99
CA HIS A 770 40.51 -9.32 -18.11
C HIS A 770 39.24 -8.47 -18.18
N GLY A 771 38.85 -8.07 -19.40
CA GLY A 771 37.50 -7.53 -19.62
C GLY A 771 36.45 -8.62 -19.45
N ILE A 772 36.61 -9.72 -20.20
CA ILE A 772 35.78 -10.92 -20.11
C ILE A 772 36.70 -12.15 -20.07
N ASP A 773 36.75 -12.86 -18.95
CA ASP A 773 37.33 -14.20 -18.88
C ASP A 773 36.21 -15.24 -18.93
N ALA A 774 36.18 -16.07 -19.97
CA ALA A 774 35.15 -17.08 -20.13
C ALA A 774 35.78 -18.44 -20.41
N ASN A 775 36.07 -19.21 -19.36
CA ASN A 775 36.66 -20.56 -19.42
C ASN A 775 35.72 -21.63 -20.04
N SER A 776 34.63 -21.23 -20.70
CA SER A 776 33.48 -22.07 -21.05
C SER A 776 33.38 -22.45 -22.52
N LYS A 777 32.74 -23.59 -22.83
CA LYS A 777 32.61 -24.12 -24.21
C LYS A 777 31.30 -23.77 -24.93
N SER A 778 30.34 -23.08 -24.29
CA SER A 778 28.99 -22.89 -24.87
C SER A 778 28.26 -21.63 -24.40
N GLY A 779 28.47 -20.48 -25.05
CA GLY A 779 27.70 -19.25 -24.85
C GLY A 779 27.71 -18.36 -26.11
N LYS A 780 26.79 -17.39 -26.22
CA LYS A 780 26.77 -16.37 -27.30
C LYS A 780 27.34 -15.06 -26.76
N PHE A 781 28.39 -14.51 -27.38
CA PHE A 781 29.00 -13.23 -26.99
C PHE A 781 28.88 -12.24 -28.15
N GLU A 782 28.08 -11.18 -28.01
CA GLU A 782 27.76 -10.31 -29.15
C GLU A 782 27.86 -8.82 -28.85
N ASN A 783 28.44 -8.04 -29.75
CA ASN A 783 28.45 -6.57 -29.68
C ASN A 783 29.02 -5.99 -28.37
N ASN A 784 29.88 -6.71 -27.64
CA ASN A 784 30.49 -6.19 -26.43
C ASN A 784 31.67 -5.26 -26.80
N ILE A 785 31.84 -4.17 -26.06
CA ILE A 785 33.01 -3.30 -26.13
C ILE A 785 33.88 -3.59 -24.93
N VAL A 786 35.14 -3.92 -25.18
CA VAL A 786 36.15 -4.05 -24.12
C VAL A 786 37.27 -3.07 -24.43
N TYR A 787 37.47 -2.09 -23.56
CA TYR A 787 38.43 -1.00 -23.81
C TYR A 787 39.31 -0.74 -22.60
N ASN A 788 40.60 -0.49 -22.84
CA ASN A 788 41.60 -0.18 -21.79
C ASN A 788 41.63 -1.23 -20.66
N CYS A 789 41.57 -2.51 -21.02
CA CYS A 789 41.77 -3.62 -20.09
C CYS A 789 43.25 -4.08 -20.12
N GLY A 790 43.75 -4.66 -19.04
CA GLY A 790 45.15 -4.99 -18.82
C GLY A 790 45.78 -6.03 -19.75
N ILE A 791 47.01 -6.44 -19.39
CA ILE A 791 48.02 -7.01 -20.30
C ILE A 791 47.64 -8.38 -20.89
N ASP A 792 46.68 -9.10 -20.29
CA ASP A 792 46.26 -10.44 -20.70
C ASP A 792 44.91 -10.41 -21.46
N SER A 793 44.84 -9.70 -22.58
CA SER A 793 43.76 -9.73 -23.58
C SER A 793 42.35 -9.35 -23.11
N GLY A 794 41.63 -8.54 -23.90
CA GLY A 794 40.22 -8.21 -23.61
C GLY A 794 39.28 -9.43 -23.51
N PHE A 795 39.72 -10.59 -24.01
CA PHE A 795 39.01 -11.87 -23.92
C PHE A 795 39.98 -13.04 -23.71
N ASN A 796 39.94 -13.68 -22.54
CA ASN A 796 40.74 -14.89 -22.27
C ASN A 796 39.88 -16.17 -22.35
N SER A 797 40.51 -17.27 -22.78
CA SER A 797 39.97 -18.64 -22.72
C SER A 797 38.60 -18.94 -23.36
N ILE A 798 38.07 -18.10 -24.26
CA ILE A 798 36.81 -18.38 -24.96
C ILE A 798 36.91 -19.72 -25.69
N GLY A 799 36.21 -20.75 -25.22
CA GLY A 799 36.16 -22.07 -25.84
C GLY A 799 35.41 -22.07 -27.19
N SER A 800 34.62 -23.11 -27.46
CA SER A 800 33.80 -23.21 -28.70
C SER A 800 32.60 -22.24 -28.76
N ALA A 801 32.66 -21.09 -28.09
CA ALA A 801 31.60 -20.10 -28.10
C ALA A 801 31.56 -19.33 -29.44
N TYR A 802 30.37 -18.86 -29.82
CA TYR A 802 30.18 -18.06 -31.03
C TYR A 802 30.23 -16.57 -30.66
N GLY A 803 31.22 -15.86 -31.19
CA GLY A 803 31.35 -14.41 -31.04
C GLY A 803 30.97 -13.66 -32.31
N TYR A 804 30.12 -12.63 -32.21
CA TYR A 804 29.80 -11.72 -33.33
C TYR A 804 29.99 -10.25 -32.91
N ASN A 805 30.74 -9.48 -33.71
CA ASN A 805 30.87 -8.01 -33.62
C ASN A 805 31.42 -7.44 -32.28
N ASN A 806 32.30 -8.16 -31.58
CA ASN A 806 32.97 -7.60 -30.39
C ASN A 806 34.10 -6.63 -30.81
N LEU A 807 34.24 -5.50 -30.12
CA LEU A 807 35.32 -4.52 -30.33
C LEU A 807 36.31 -4.55 -29.16
N THR A 808 37.60 -4.65 -29.47
CA THR A 808 38.71 -4.53 -28.50
C THR A 808 39.57 -3.30 -28.81
N GLY A 809 40.15 -2.70 -27.76
CA GLY A 809 40.99 -1.50 -27.87
C GLY A 809 42.37 -1.72 -28.54
N PRO A 810 43.03 -0.64 -28.99
CA PRO A 810 44.25 -0.70 -29.82
C PRO A 810 45.55 -1.08 -29.07
N ASP A 811 45.57 -1.10 -27.74
CA ASP A 811 46.78 -1.40 -26.96
C ASP A 811 47.03 -2.91 -26.75
N ASP A 812 46.14 -3.76 -27.28
CA ASP A 812 46.11 -5.21 -27.06
C ASP A 812 46.88 -6.00 -28.13
N ASN A 813 48.22 -5.92 -28.10
CA ASN A 813 49.11 -6.59 -29.06
C ASN A 813 49.31 -8.11 -28.77
N SER A 814 48.59 -8.71 -27.81
CA SER A 814 48.78 -10.11 -27.39
C SER A 814 47.70 -11.09 -27.89
N CYS A 815 46.68 -10.63 -28.63
CA CYS A 815 45.64 -11.48 -29.25
C CYS A 815 46.14 -12.37 -30.43
N ALA A 816 47.36 -12.88 -30.36
CA ALA A 816 47.98 -13.72 -31.37
C ALA A 816 47.67 -15.22 -31.15
N ASP A 817 46.90 -15.77 -32.09
CA ASP A 817 46.91 -17.17 -32.54
C ASP A 817 46.46 -18.28 -31.56
N GLY A 818 45.16 -18.57 -31.56
CA GLY A 818 44.65 -19.92 -31.29
C GLY A 818 43.16 -20.02 -30.96
N ASN A 819 42.34 -20.54 -31.88
CA ASN A 819 40.95 -21.02 -31.70
C ASN A 819 39.74 -20.08 -31.81
N TRP A 820 39.80 -18.96 -32.54
CA TRP A 820 38.55 -18.33 -33.00
C TRP A 820 37.96 -19.12 -34.18
N VAL A 821 36.79 -19.75 -34.00
CA VAL A 821 35.98 -20.24 -35.13
C VAL A 821 35.40 -19.02 -35.82
N TYR A 822 36.08 -18.54 -36.86
CA TYR A 822 35.69 -17.34 -37.61
C TYR A 822 34.26 -17.45 -38.16
N ALA A 823 33.32 -16.77 -37.51
CA ALA A 823 32.13 -16.24 -38.15
C ALA A 823 32.44 -14.81 -38.62
N SER A 824 32.08 -14.48 -39.86
CA SER A 824 32.45 -13.23 -40.54
C SER A 824 31.85 -11.99 -39.87
N GLY A 825 32.67 -11.06 -39.32
CA GLY A 825 32.18 -9.75 -38.84
C GLY A 825 33.12 -8.90 -37.96
N ASN A 826 34.12 -9.47 -37.28
CA ASN A 826 34.89 -8.71 -36.27
C ASN A 826 35.81 -7.62 -36.89
N LEU A 827 35.61 -6.37 -36.49
CA LEU A 827 36.43 -5.20 -36.85
C LEU A 827 37.58 -5.06 -35.85
N ILE A 828 38.66 -5.81 -36.06
CA ILE A 828 39.95 -5.60 -35.40
C ILE A 828 40.65 -4.42 -36.14
N ASP A 829 41.28 -3.47 -35.44
CA ASP A 829 42.02 -2.30 -35.96
C ASP A 829 41.24 -1.01 -36.38
N LYS A 830 40.17 -0.61 -35.67
CA LYS A 830 39.69 0.80 -35.75
C LYS A 830 39.94 1.54 -34.44
N THR A 831 40.85 2.52 -34.48
CA THR A 831 41.09 3.46 -33.38
C THR A 831 39.83 4.30 -33.12
N LEU A 832 39.05 3.95 -32.09
CA LEU A 832 38.10 4.89 -31.47
C LEU A 832 38.87 5.73 -30.46
N THR A 833 38.83 7.06 -30.60
CA THR A 833 39.43 7.99 -29.64
C THR A 833 38.31 8.60 -28.80
N PHE A 834 38.21 8.21 -27.53
CA PHE A 834 37.31 8.84 -26.57
C PHE A 834 38.03 10.04 -25.93
N THR A 835 37.49 11.25 -26.09
CA THR A 835 38.16 12.49 -25.60
C THR A 835 37.71 12.87 -24.19
N ASP A 836 36.66 12.23 -23.66
CA ASP A 836 36.16 12.39 -22.29
C ASP A 836 35.32 11.16 -21.92
N ALA A 837 35.97 10.14 -21.32
CA ALA A 837 35.35 8.86 -20.97
C ALA A 837 34.50 8.93 -19.69
N ALA A 838 34.59 10.00 -18.91
CA ALA A 838 33.84 10.13 -17.66
C ALA A 838 32.37 10.56 -17.86
N ASN A 839 32.03 11.15 -19.02
CA ASN A 839 30.76 11.86 -19.22
C ASN A 839 29.90 11.35 -20.39
N ASN A 840 30.28 10.28 -21.10
CA ASN A 840 29.54 9.82 -22.29
C ASN A 840 29.27 8.30 -22.25
N VAL A 841 28.06 7.91 -21.83
CA VAL A 841 27.58 6.53 -21.98
C VAL A 841 27.18 6.29 -23.44
N PHE A 842 27.87 5.37 -24.11
CA PHE A 842 27.50 4.87 -25.43
C PHE A 842 26.97 3.44 -25.30
N PHE A 843 25.67 3.24 -25.47
CA PHE A 843 25.10 1.91 -25.70
C PHE A 843 25.31 1.56 -27.18
N LEU A 844 26.17 0.57 -27.49
CA LEU A 844 26.30 0.10 -28.87
C LEU A 844 25.08 -0.73 -29.27
N GLN A 845 24.55 -0.42 -30.45
CA GLN A 845 23.43 -1.13 -31.06
C GLN A 845 23.89 -2.45 -31.69
N SER A 846 23.23 -3.54 -31.31
CA SER A 846 23.27 -4.83 -31.99
C SER A 846 22.36 -4.80 -33.23
N PRO A 847 22.83 -5.17 -34.44
CA PRO A 847 22.00 -5.23 -35.65
C PRO A 847 20.92 -6.32 -35.63
N GLU A 848 20.99 -7.30 -34.71
CA GLU A 848 19.93 -8.30 -34.53
C GLU A 848 18.85 -7.84 -33.52
N CYS A 849 18.94 -6.60 -33.04
CA CYS A 849 18.00 -5.99 -32.09
C CYS A 849 17.48 -4.61 -32.58
N ASP A 850 17.42 -4.43 -33.90
CA ASP A 850 17.19 -3.14 -34.59
C ASP A 850 15.79 -2.52 -34.42
N ASP A 851 14.90 -3.08 -33.59
CA ASP A 851 13.57 -2.50 -33.36
C ASP A 851 13.40 -1.76 -32.01
N ALA A 852 14.37 -1.75 -31.08
CA ALA A 852 14.04 -1.40 -29.68
C ALA A 852 14.81 -0.24 -28.98
N ILE A 853 15.92 0.32 -29.50
CA ILE A 853 16.83 1.09 -28.60
C ILE A 853 17.17 2.53 -29.03
N ASN A 854 16.68 3.05 -30.18
CA ASN A 854 16.94 4.46 -30.53
C ASN A 854 15.72 5.36 -30.67
N ALA A 855 14.67 5.06 -29.91
CA ALA A 855 13.52 5.93 -29.88
C ALA A 855 13.18 6.24 -28.42
N GLY A 856 13.69 7.39 -27.96
CA GLY A 856 13.47 7.91 -26.62
C GLY A 856 11.98 8.01 -26.32
N ILE A 857 11.59 7.59 -25.10
CA ILE A 857 10.37 7.95 -24.33
C ILE A 857 9.02 7.98 -25.10
N GLY A 858 8.96 7.40 -26.31
CA GLY A 858 7.80 7.53 -27.17
C GLY A 858 7.62 6.40 -28.16
N ASP A 859 8.54 5.43 -28.26
CA ASP A 859 8.36 4.31 -29.19
C ASP A 859 7.68 3.12 -28.54
N PHE A 860 6.36 3.15 -28.61
CA PHE A 860 5.52 2.05 -28.19
C PHE A 860 5.70 0.78 -29.05
N SER A 861 6.39 0.86 -30.20
CA SER A 861 6.38 -0.19 -31.22
C SER A 861 7.06 -1.50 -30.80
N SER A 862 8.04 -1.44 -29.89
CA SER A 862 8.76 -2.62 -29.39
C SER A 862 8.27 -3.13 -28.03
N TYR A 863 7.38 -2.39 -27.35
CA TYR A 863 6.98 -2.67 -25.96
C TYR A 863 5.50 -3.01 -25.79
N ASP A 864 4.63 -2.61 -26.72
CA ASP A 864 3.21 -2.93 -26.69
C ASP A 864 2.77 -3.58 -28.00
N ASP A 865 2.63 -4.92 -27.98
CA ASP A 865 2.08 -5.70 -29.10
C ASP A 865 0.67 -5.22 -29.52
N ASN A 866 -0.03 -4.44 -28.68
CA ASN A 866 -1.33 -3.87 -29.00
C ASN A 866 -1.25 -2.52 -29.73
N LEU A 867 -0.07 -1.91 -29.86
CA LEU A 867 0.09 -0.66 -30.61
C LEU A 867 -0.10 -0.93 -32.10
N GLN A 868 -1.24 -0.46 -32.64
CA GLN A 868 -1.57 -0.68 -34.04
C GLN A 868 -1.14 0.45 -34.98
N ALA A 869 -0.88 1.66 -34.47
CA ALA A 869 -0.38 2.79 -35.27
C ALA A 869 0.28 3.83 -34.36
N HIS A 870 1.38 4.43 -34.83
CA HIS A 870 2.10 5.48 -34.12
C HIS A 870 2.66 6.51 -35.11
N TYR A 871 2.24 7.78 -34.99
CA TYR A 871 2.68 8.86 -35.87
C TYR A 871 3.41 9.92 -35.05
N LYS A 872 4.71 10.10 -35.30
CA LYS A 872 5.55 11.09 -34.60
C LYS A 872 5.33 12.53 -35.10
N LEU A 873 4.68 12.71 -36.26
CA LEU A 873 4.29 14.02 -36.82
C LEU A 873 5.43 15.05 -36.94
N GLU A 874 6.65 14.55 -37.13
CA GLU A 874 7.87 15.33 -37.34
C GLU A 874 8.01 15.81 -38.81
N PRO A 875 8.71 16.94 -39.09
CA PRO A 875 8.86 17.49 -40.45
C PRO A 875 9.26 16.48 -41.53
N ASP A 876 10.13 15.53 -41.19
CA ASP A 876 10.64 14.52 -42.13
C ASP A 876 9.88 13.17 -42.05
N ASN A 877 8.88 13.05 -41.17
CA ASN A 877 8.19 11.80 -40.87
C ASN A 877 6.65 11.92 -40.76
N LEU A 878 6.08 13.02 -41.25
CA LEU A 878 4.68 13.44 -41.05
C LEU A 878 3.60 12.39 -41.36
N THR A 879 3.88 11.43 -42.23
CA THR A 879 2.89 10.44 -42.68
C THR A 879 3.25 9.00 -42.30
N VAL A 880 4.39 8.77 -41.66
CA VAL A 880 4.92 7.41 -41.48
C VAL A 880 4.41 6.82 -40.18
N ASP A 881 3.88 5.60 -40.26
CA ASP A 881 3.53 4.79 -39.09
C ASP A 881 4.79 4.12 -38.53
N SER A 882 5.20 4.51 -37.33
CA SER A 882 6.35 3.97 -36.59
C SER A 882 6.01 2.72 -35.77
N SER A 883 4.76 2.23 -35.78
CA SER A 883 4.36 1.03 -35.03
C SER A 883 4.85 -0.30 -35.63
N GLY A 884 5.47 -0.29 -36.81
CA GLY A 884 5.81 -1.49 -37.57
C GLY A 884 4.64 -2.14 -38.33
N ASN A 885 3.40 -1.65 -38.14
CA ASN A 885 2.20 -2.23 -38.75
C ASN A 885 1.84 -1.65 -40.14
N ASN A 886 2.66 -0.75 -40.67
CA ASN A 886 2.51 -0.17 -42.02
C ASN A 886 1.19 0.59 -42.27
N ASN A 887 0.65 1.32 -41.28
CA ASN A 887 -0.54 2.15 -41.45
C ASN A 887 -0.22 3.60 -41.91
N SER A 888 0.84 3.80 -42.69
CA SER A 888 1.27 5.14 -43.13
C SER A 888 0.17 5.92 -43.87
N LEU A 889 0.03 7.20 -43.54
CA LEU A 889 -1.03 8.08 -44.01
C LEU A 889 -0.70 8.74 -45.36
N THR A 890 -1.70 9.37 -45.97
CA THR A 890 -1.61 10.19 -47.17
C THR A 890 -2.17 11.58 -46.86
N ALA A 891 -1.46 12.62 -47.30
CA ALA A 891 -1.89 14.01 -47.16
C ALA A 891 -3.06 14.35 -48.10
N SER A 892 -4.03 15.11 -47.59
CA SER A 892 -4.99 15.87 -48.38
C SER A 892 -4.87 17.34 -48.00
N GLY A 893 -4.45 18.19 -48.93
CA GLY A 893 -4.09 19.60 -48.67
C GLY A 893 -2.58 19.85 -48.70
N THR A 894 -2.16 21.05 -48.31
CA THR A 894 -0.74 21.43 -48.20
C THR A 894 -0.37 21.52 -46.73
N ILE A 895 -0.32 20.37 -46.09
CA ILE A 895 -0.08 20.28 -44.64
C ILE A 895 1.40 20.60 -44.36
N THR A 896 1.63 21.62 -43.56
CA THR A 896 2.96 21.99 -43.08
C THR A 896 3.17 21.41 -41.68
N SER A 897 4.30 20.72 -41.47
CA SER A 897 4.85 20.60 -40.11
C SER A 897 5.06 22.01 -39.55
N SER A 898 4.74 22.27 -38.30
CA SER A 898 5.09 23.55 -37.65
C SER A 898 6.55 23.46 -37.20
N PRO A 899 7.54 24.03 -37.92
CA PRO A 899 8.95 23.78 -37.67
C PRO A 899 9.58 25.07 -37.12
N SER A 900 9.38 25.41 -35.84
CA SER A 900 10.25 26.40 -35.15
C SER A 900 9.87 26.65 -33.69
N SER A 901 10.80 26.36 -32.78
CA SER A 901 11.28 27.12 -31.60
C SER A 901 10.35 28.08 -30.82
N GLY A 902 9.04 27.87 -30.81
CA GLY A 902 8.08 28.73 -30.11
C GLY A 902 6.67 28.12 -29.98
N ASP A 903 6.33 27.17 -30.85
CA ASP A 903 5.21 26.26 -30.66
C ASP A 903 5.72 25.02 -29.92
N TYR A 904 5.29 24.83 -28.68
CA TYR A 904 5.74 23.72 -27.83
C TYR A 904 5.48 22.36 -28.49
N CYS A 905 6.52 21.64 -28.90
CA CYS A 905 6.46 20.20 -29.15
C CYS A 905 6.44 19.46 -27.81
N LYS A 906 5.74 18.32 -27.74
CA LYS A 906 5.64 17.48 -26.53
C LYS A 906 6.48 16.22 -26.60
N VAL A 907 6.80 15.80 -27.81
CA VAL A 907 7.70 14.70 -28.13
C VAL A 907 8.56 15.23 -29.29
N ASP A 908 9.89 15.08 -29.17
CA ASP A 908 10.88 15.48 -30.18
C ASP A 908 10.75 16.93 -30.72
N ASP A 909 10.85 17.14 -32.04
CA ASP A 909 11.13 18.44 -32.68
C ASP A 909 9.90 19.07 -33.35
N GLY A 910 8.72 18.43 -33.32
CA GLY A 910 7.66 18.77 -34.25
C GLY A 910 6.22 18.54 -33.79
N SER A 911 5.32 19.20 -34.51
CA SER A 911 3.89 18.90 -34.53
C SER A 911 3.33 19.22 -35.91
N VAL A 912 2.15 18.68 -36.22
CA VAL A 912 1.42 19.03 -37.45
C VAL A 912 0.41 20.14 -37.18
N HIS A 913 0.34 21.11 -38.09
CA HIS A 913 -0.72 22.12 -38.12
C HIS A 913 -1.66 21.81 -39.29
N PHE A 914 -2.97 21.87 -39.04
CA PHE A 914 -4.00 21.68 -40.07
C PHE A 914 -4.80 22.96 -40.25
N ASP A 915 -4.85 23.46 -41.49
CA ASP A 915 -5.79 24.52 -41.90
C ASP A 915 -7.13 23.95 -42.39
N ASP A 916 -8.03 24.84 -42.82
CA ASP A 916 -9.35 24.49 -43.34
C ASP A 916 -9.27 23.49 -44.51
N ASN A 917 -9.93 22.33 -44.36
CA ASN A 917 -9.97 21.22 -45.33
C ASN A 917 -8.68 20.41 -45.48
N GLU A 918 -7.75 20.53 -44.53
CA GLU A 918 -6.54 19.72 -44.50
C GLU A 918 -6.70 18.50 -43.58
N TYR A 919 -6.21 17.34 -44.01
CA TYR A 919 -6.23 16.12 -43.20
C TYR A 919 -5.28 15.05 -43.74
N TYR A 920 -4.84 14.16 -42.86
CA TYR A 920 -4.21 12.90 -43.24
C TYR A 920 -5.26 11.78 -43.29
N TYR A 921 -5.11 10.86 -44.25
CA TYR A 921 -6.00 9.70 -44.38
C TYR A 921 -5.26 8.45 -44.87
N ILE A 922 -5.86 7.29 -44.59
CA ILE A 922 -5.48 6.02 -45.19
C ILE A 922 -6.77 5.30 -45.60
N ASN A 923 -6.75 4.65 -46.76
CA ASN A 923 -7.88 3.84 -47.21
C ASN A 923 -7.99 2.59 -46.34
N ASP A 924 -9.22 2.19 -45.97
CA ASP A 924 -9.46 1.04 -45.10
C ASP A 924 -8.78 -0.26 -45.57
N GLY A 925 -8.76 -0.50 -46.88
CA GLY A 925 -8.10 -1.66 -47.48
C GLY A 925 -6.60 -1.74 -47.16
N ASN A 926 -5.95 -0.60 -46.91
CA ASN A 926 -4.52 -0.49 -46.62
C ASN A 926 -4.18 -0.51 -45.12
N LEU A 927 -5.17 -0.47 -44.22
CA LEU A 927 -4.92 -0.62 -42.78
C LEU A 927 -4.35 -2.03 -42.47
N SER A 928 -3.57 -2.16 -41.41
CA SER A 928 -3.17 -3.45 -40.86
C SER A 928 -4.37 -4.25 -40.34
N SER A 929 -4.29 -5.59 -40.35
CA SER A 929 -5.41 -6.45 -39.92
C SER A 929 -5.83 -6.25 -38.47
N GLY A 930 -4.89 -5.85 -37.61
CA GLY A 930 -5.14 -5.58 -36.19
C GLY A 930 -5.71 -4.17 -35.92
N PHE A 931 -5.75 -3.27 -36.90
CA PHE A 931 -6.24 -1.91 -36.66
C PHE A 931 -7.72 -1.88 -36.21
N PRO A 932 -8.08 -1.17 -35.12
CA PRO A 932 -9.44 -1.17 -34.58
C PRO A 932 -10.49 -0.65 -35.58
N GLY A 933 -11.48 -1.48 -35.88
CA GLY A 933 -12.57 -1.10 -36.77
C GLY A 933 -12.25 -1.20 -38.27
N LYS A 934 -11.15 -1.88 -38.66
CA LYS A 934 -10.88 -2.21 -40.07
C LYS A 934 -11.97 -3.14 -40.63
N GLN A 935 -12.37 -2.92 -41.88
CA GLN A 935 -13.36 -3.77 -42.54
C GLN A 935 -12.91 -5.24 -42.57
N GLY A 936 -13.77 -6.15 -42.11
CA GLY A 936 -13.48 -7.58 -42.05
C GLY A 936 -12.54 -8.01 -40.92
N SER A 937 -12.09 -7.09 -40.07
CA SER A 937 -11.36 -7.41 -38.84
C SER A 937 -12.31 -7.82 -37.71
N SER A 938 -11.80 -8.62 -36.77
CA SER A 938 -12.45 -8.90 -35.49
C SER A 938 -12.07 -7.90 -34.39
N ASN A 939 -11.05 -7.05 -34.60
CA ASN A 939 -10.64 -6.08 -33.59
C ASN A 939 -11.66 -4.93 -33.50
N THR A 940 -12.39 -4.90 -32.40
CA THR A 940 -13.44 -3.92 -32.11
C THR A 940 -13.20 -3.15 -30.82
N THR A 941 -12.04 -3.33 -30.19
CA THR A 941 -11.63 -2.60 -28.99
C THR A 941 -10.58 -1.57 -29.38
N LEU A 942 -10.60 -0.39 -28.78
CA LEU A 942 -9.58 0.64 -29.04
C LEU A 942 -9.15 1.37 -27.77
N SER A 943 -7.91 1.82 -27.80
CA SER A 943 -7.35 2.86 -26.94
C SER A 943 -6.60 3.84 -27.85
N ILE A 944 -6.78 5.13 -27.62
CA ILE A 944 -6.18 6.22 -28.40
C ILE A 944 -5.65 7.25 -27.42
N CYS A 945 -4.42 7.71 -27.63
CA CYS A 945 -3.85 8.88 -26.97
C CYS A 945 -3.17 9.79 -27.99
N PHE A 946 -3.24 11.11 -27.78
CA PHE A 946 -2.53 12.10 -28.58
C PHE A 946 -2.47 13.45 -27.86
N TRP A 947 -1.48 14.24 -28.25
CA TRP A 947 -1.37 15.65 -27.86
C TRP A 947 -2.19 16.52 -28.81
N TYR A 948 -2.93 17.48 -28.25
CA TYR A 948 -3.79 18.39 -29.01
C TYR A 948 -3.70 19.81 -28.44
N ARG A 949 -3.52 20.77 -29.34
CA ARG A 949 -3.62 22.20 -29.06
C ARG A 949 -4.73 22.78 -29.93
N PRO A 950 -5.85 23.25 -29.35
CA PRO A 950 -6.90 23.88 -30.14
C PRO A 950 -6.41 25.21 -30.72
N GLY A 951 -6.52 25.38 -32.04
CA GLY A 951 -6.33 26.68 -32.70
C GLY A 951 -7.48 27.65 -32.41
N SER A 952 -7.37 28.89 -32.92
CA SER A 952 -8.37 29.96 -32.73
C SER A 952 -9.69 29.75 -33.49
N SER A 953 -10.08 28.50 -33.76
CA SER A 953 -11.33 28.15 -34.43
C SER A 953 -12.53 28.82 -33.75
N ALA A 954 -13.48 29.31 -34.56
CA ALA A 954 -14.68 29.95 -34.03
C ALA A 954 -15.47 28.94 -33.19
N ALA A 955 -15.71 29.28 -31.91
CA ALA A 955 -16.65 28.55 -31.07
C ALA A 955 -17.98 28.34 -31.83
N GLY A 956 -18.58 27.16 -31.72
CA GLY A 956 -19.82 26.81 -32.41
C GLY A 956 -19.70 25.84 -33.60
N GLN A 957 -18.52 25.26 -33.86
CA GLN A 957 -18.31 24.29 -34.94
C GLN A 957 -17.87 22.92 -34.42
N TRP A 958 -18.48 21.88 -34.99
CA TRP A 958 -18.07 20.49 -34.77
C TRP A 958 -16.81 20.18 -35.56
N THR A 959 -15.75 19.72 -34.89
CA THR A 959 -14.45 19.41 -35.52
C THR A 959 -14.04 17.98 -35.22
N GLY A 960 -13.90 17.15 -36.26
CA GLY A 960 -13.34 15.81 -36.11
C GLY A 960 -11.83 15.88 -35.97
N LEU A 961 -11.28 15.32 -34.90
CA LEU A 961 -9.84 15.33 -34.62
C LEU A 961 -9.18 14.06 -35.17
N LEU A 962 -9.81 12.91 -34.91
CA LEU A 962 -9.38 11.61 -35.40
C LEU A 962 -10.61 10.75 -35.66
N SER A 963 -10.66 10.03 -36.77
CA SER A 963 -11.82 9.17 -37.05
C SER A 963 -11.52 8.01 -37.97
N LYS A 964 -12.27 6.93 -37.78
CA LYS A 964 -12.49 5.89 -38.78
C LYS A 964 -13.87 6.14 -39.42
N TYR A 965 -13.86 6.84 -40.55
CA TYR A 965 -15.06 7.34 -41.22
C TYR A 965 -15.00 7.16 -42.74
N LYS A 966 -16.16 6.93 -43.35
CA LYS A 966 -16.40 6.91 -44.79
C LYS A 966 -17.26 8.11 -45.17
N SER A 967 -16.71 9.01 -45.98
CA SER A 967 -17.31 10.29 -46.37
C SER A 967 -18.19 10.26 -47.63
N SER A 968 -18.26 9.14 -48.35
CA SER A 968 -18.95 9.09 -49.65
C SER A 968 -20.47 9.22 -49.51
N ASP A 969 -20.98 10.39 -49.93
CA ASP A 969 -22.36 10.82 -50.18
C ASP A 969 -23.47 9.80 -49.88
N GLY A 970 -24.05 9.91 -48.68
CA GLY A 970 -25.30 9.25 -48.30
C GLY A 970 -25.14 8.06 -47.35
N ASP A 971 -23.98 7.40 -47.38
CA ASP A 971 -23.61 6.46 -46.33
C ASP A 971 -22.96 7.28 -45.22
N ASN A 972 -23.73 7.55 -44.18
CA ASN A 972 -23.13 7.50 -42.87
C ASN A 972 -22.42 6.10 -42.84
N GLY A 973 -21.05 6.01 -43.06
CA GLY A 973 -20.04 4.95 -42.61
C GLY A 973 -18.95 5.26 -41.48
N LYS A 974 -19.20 5.51 -40.17
CA LYS A 974 -18.31 5.95 -39.05
C LYS A 974 -18.31 4.75 -38.12
N VAL A 975 -17.12 4.32 -37.77
CA VAL A 975 -16.91 3.20 -36.87
C VAL A 975 -16.62 3.75 -35.48
N TRP A 976 -15.76 4.77 -35.42
CA TRP A 976 -15.49 5.58 -34.23
C TRP A 976 -14.94 6.96 -34.63
N MET A 977 -15.05 7.95 -33.74
CA MET A 977 -14.55 9.31 -33.94
C MET A 977 -14.27 10.02 -32.60
N ILE A 978 -13.13 10.67 -32.49
CA ILE A 978 -12.85 11.68 -31.46
C ILE A 978 -13.09 13.05 -32.09
N GLN A 979 -13.93 13.85 -31.46
CA GLN A 979 -14.31 15.17 -31.99
C GLN A 979 -14.49 16.19 -30.88
N LYS A 980 -14.29 17.45 -31.26
CA LYS A 980 -14.59 18.64 -30.48
C LYS A 980 -16.02 19.10 -30.77
N SER A 981 -16.79 19.39 -29.72
CA SER A 981 -18.14 19.90 -29.82
C SER A 981 -18.19 21.39 -30.13
N ASP A 982 -19.39 21.88 -30.43
CA ASP A 982 -19.70 23.30 -30.63
C ASP A 982 -19.54 24.15 -29.36
N VAL A 983 -19.42 23.50 -28.19
CA VAL A 983 -19.10 24.10 -26.89
C VAL A 983 -17.70 23.72 -26.38
N GLU A 984 -16.79 23.36 -27.27
CA GLU A 984 -15.36 23.09 -26.98
C GLU A 984 -15.12 21.87 -26.06
N LYS A 985 -16.05 20.92 -25.98
CA LYS A 985 -15.86 19.66 -25.24
C LYS A 985 -15.35 18.55 -26.14
N ILE A 986 -14.54 17.65 -25.61
CA ILE A 986 -14.09 16.45 -26.33
C ILE A 986 -15.08 15.32 -26.12
N ARG A 987 -15.39 14.57 -27.17
CA ARG A 987 -16.21 13.36 -27.07
C ARG A 987 -15.65 12.21 -27.91
N LEU A 988 -15.82 10.99 -27.39
CA LEU A 988 -15.59 9.74 -28.11
C LEU A 988 -16.95 9.24 -28.59
N TYR A 989 -17.06 9.10 -29.91
CA TYR A 989 -18.26 8.67 -30.61
C TYR A 989 -18.05 7.27 -31.19
N ILE A 990 -19.01 6.37 -30.97
CA ILE A 990 -18.96 4.97 -31.45
C ILE A 990 -20.22 4.65 -32.29
N GLY A 991 -20.00 3.99 -33.43
CA GLY A 991 -21.04 3.40 -34.29
C GLY A 991 -21.39 4.20 -35.53
N TYR A 992 -21.80 3.50 -36.60
CA TYR A 992 -23.19 3.39 -37.06
C TYR A 992 -23.35 2.38 -38.25
N ASN A 993 -24.60 1.93 -38.45
CA ASN A 993 -25.25 1.06 -39.46
C ASN A 993 -24.50 -0.09 -40.17
N GLY A 994 -23.73 -0.88 -39.43
CA GLY A 994 -24.26 -2.08 -38.74
C GLY A 994 -24.14 -2.05 -37.22
N GLY A 995 -23.71 -0.90 -36.67
CA GLY A 995 -23.82 -0.52 -35.26
C GLY A 995 -25.10 0.29 -34.91
N ALA A 996 -26.09 0.31 -35.83
CA ALA A 996 -27.48 0.84 -35.88
C ALA A 996 -27.86 2.20 -35.22
N GLY A 997 -27.04 2.75 -34.36
CA GLY A 997 -27.13 4.11 -33.85
C GLY A 997 -25.73 4.66 -33.68
N ALA A 998 -25.66 5.85 -33.10
CA ALA A 998 -24.42 6.30 -32.53
C ALA A 998 -24.64 6.74 -31.10
N ASP A 999 -23.64 6.48 -30.29
CA ASP A 999 -23.59 6.90 -28.92
C ASP A 999 -22.21 7.50 -28.63
N TYR A 1000 -22.14 8.30 -27.59
CA TYR A 1000 -20.92 8.99 -27.21
C TYR A 1000 -20.80 9.15 -25.71
N VAL A 1001 -19.56 9.20 -25.25
CA VAL A 1001 -19.17 9.77 -23.96
C VAL A 1001 -18.56 11.14 -24.26
N GLU A 1002 -19.02 12.18 -23.56
CA GLU A 1002 -18.57 13.56 -23.72
C GLU A 1002 -17.95 14.02 -22.41
N PHE A 1003 -16.83 14.73 -22.52
CA PHE A 1003 -16.09 15.17 -21.37
C PHE A 1003 -16.80 16.35 -20.66
N GLY A 1004 -16.89 16.32 -19.33
CA GLY A 1004 -17.65 17.32 -18.56
C GLY A 1004 -17.14 18.75 -18.72
N THR A 1005 -15.82 18.92 -18.90
CA THR A 1005 -15.12 20.21 -18.95
C THR A 1005 -14.81 20.63 -20.39
N ALA A 1006 -15.09 21.88 -20.75
CA ALA A 1006 -14.70 22.45 -22.04
C ALA A 1006 -13.21 22.78 -22.06
N LEU A 1007 -12.56 22.64 -23.23
CA LEU A 1007 -11.18 23.08 -23.43
C LEU A 1007 -11.09 24.60 -23.41
N SER A 1008 -10.02 25.15 -22.84
CA SER A 1008 -9.74 26.58 -22.89
C SER A 1008 -9.05 26.93 -24.21
N ASN A 1009 -9.68 27.75 -25.03
CA ASN A 1009 -9.06 28.35 -26.23
C ASN A 1009 -8.60 29.79 -25.99
N LEU A 1010 -8.56 30.26 -24.74
CA LEU A 1010 -8.45 31.69 -24.42
C LEU A 1010 -7.12 32.32 -24.83
N ASP A 1011 -6.06 31.52 -25.07
CA ASP A 1011 -4.72 32.01 -25.41
C ASP A 1011 -4.06 31.31 -26.61
N GLY A 1012 -4.71 30.27 -27.19
CA GLY A 1012 -4.18 29.50 -28.32
C GLY A 1012 -2.91 28.69 -28.03
N ASN A 1013 -2.48 28.59 -26.77
CA ASN A 1013 -1.20 28.00 -26.38
C ASN A 1013 -1.30 26.84 -25.37
N HIS A 1014 -2.52 26.43 -25.01
CA HIS A 1014 -2.73 25.31 -24.10
C HIS A 1014 -2.65 23.95 -24.80
N TRP A 1015 -1.77 23.09 -24.31
CA TRP A 1015 -1.67 21.70 -24.73
C TRP A 1015 -2.49 20.79 -23.85
N TYR A 1016 -3.18 19.85 -24.48
CA TYR A 1016 -3.96 18.81 -23.83
C TYR A 1016 -3.45 17.43 -24.27
N HIS A 1017 -3.25 16.52 -23.33
CA HIS A 1017 -3.09 15.11 -23.66
C HIS A 1017 -4.43 14.41 -23.49
N ILE A 1018 -4.98 13.92 -24.60
CA ILE A 1018 -6.31 13.32 -24.66
C ILE A 1018 -6.16 11.80 -24.72
N GLY A 1019 -6.75 11.09 -23.76
CA GLY A 1019 -6.84 9.62 -23.74
C GLY A 1019 -8.28 9.16 -23.85
N ALA A 1020 -8.54 8.18 -24.73
CA ALA A 1020 -9.84 7.59 -24.96
C ALA A 1020 -9.75 6.07 -25.08
N SER A 1021 -10.66 5.32 -24.46
CA SER A 1021 -10.72 3.86 -24.61
C SER A 1021 -12.16 3.38 -24.76
N PHE A 1022 -12.37 2.33 -25.55
CA PHE A 1022 -13.65 1.65 -25.70
C PHE A 1022 -13.47 0.15 -25.81
N ASN A 1023 -14.21 -0.60 -24.98
CA ASN A 1023 -14.29 -2.05 -25.06
C ASN A 1023 -15.64 -2.46 -25.64
N ASN A 1024 -15.62 -3.08 -26.82
CA ASN A 1024 -16.86 -3.44 -27.52
C ASN A 1024 -17.60 -4.64 -26.92
N SER A 1025 -16.97 -5.47 -26.08
CA SER A 1025 -17.71 -6.57 -25.42
C SER A 1025 -18.56 -6.06 -24.26
N THR A 1026 -18.04 -5.10 -23.48
CA THR A 1026 -18.73 -4.50 -22.33
C THR A 1026 -19.46 -3.19 -22.68
N LYS A 1027 -19.17 -2.64 -23.86
CA LYS A 1027 -19.56 -1.29 -24.31
C LYS A 1027 -19.05 -0.17 -23.41
N PHE A 1028 -18.09 -0.44 -22.55
CA PHE A 1028 -17.54 0.56 -21.63
C PHE A 1028 -16.61 1.52 -22.37
N ALA A 1029 -16.87 2.81 -22.26
CA ALA A 1029 -16.07 3.91 -22.78
C ALA A 1029 -15.50 4.76 -21.63
N ARG A 1030 -14.27 5.26 -21.80
CA ARG A 1030 -13.62 6.21 -20.89
C ARG A 1030 -12.92 7.31 -21.67
N LEU A 1031 -13.01 8.53 -21.17
CA LEU A 1031 -12.27 9.72 -21.61
C LEU A 1031 -11.50 10.32 -20.43
N ARG A 1032 -10.25 10.68 -20.69
CA ARG A 1032 -9.35 11.36 -19.75
C ARG A 1032 -8.63 12.48 -20.48
N ILE A 1033 -8.49 13.64 -19.83
CA ILE A 1033 -7.77 14.78 -20.39
C ILE A 1033 -6.82 15.34 -19.33
N TRP A 1034 -5.55 15.46 -19.70
CA TRP A 1034 -4.53 16.17 -18.93
C TRP A 1034 -4.34 17.57 -19.52
N ASP A 1035 -4.44 18.60 -18.67
CA ASP A 1035 -4.10 19.98 -19.01
C ASP A 1035 -2.65 20.23 -18.62
N GLU A 1036 -1.80 20.38 -19.63
CA GLU A 1036 -0.38 20.55 -19.43
C GLU A 1036 -0.03 21.88 -18.75
N THR A 1037 -0.75 22.95 -19.12
CA THR A 1037 -0.49 24.28 -18.59
C THR A 1037 -0.76 24.33 -17.09
N ALA A 1038 -1.79 23.62 -16.66
CA ALA A 1038 -2.11 23.44 -15.24
C ALA A 1038 -1.28 22.32 -14.58
N SER A 1039 -0.58 21.50 -15.37
CA SER A 1039 0.09 20.27 -14.92
C SER A 1039 -0.82 19.40 -14.05
N ALA A 1040 -2.07 19.21 -14.50
CA ALA A 1040 -3.11 18.52 -13.76
C ALA A 1040 -4.15 17.86 -14.68
N LEU A 1041 -4.92 16.91 -14.14
CA LEU A 1041 -6.11 16.38 -14.81
C LEU A 1041 -7.17 17.48 -14.96
N LEU A 1042 -7.75 17.60 -16.16
CA LEU A 1042 -8.80 18.56 -16.46
C LEU A 1042 -10.16 18.06 -15.91
N GLY A 1043 -10.30 17.96 -14.59
CA GLY A 1043 -11.48 17.35 -13.96
C GLY A 1043 -11.40 15.82 -13.87
N SER A 1044 -12.51 15.18 -13.53
CA SER A 1044 -12.60 13.72 -13.39
C SER A 1044 -12.69 13.02 -14.74
N ASP A 1045 -12.26 11.76 -14.80
CA ASP A 1045 -12.48 10.92 -15.97
C ASP A 1045 -13.97 10.74 -16.24
N GLU A 1046 -14.32 10.67 -17.52
CA GLU A 1046 -15.70 10.52 -17.95
C GLU A 1046 -15.91 9.11 -18.49
N THR A 1047 -16.86 8.40 -17.91
CA THR A 1047 -17.11 6.98 -18.21
C THR A 1047 -18.56 6.75 -18.58
N LYS A 1048 -18.81 5.87 -19.54
CA LYS A 1048 -20.18 5.53 -19.95
C LYS A 1048 -20.24 4.15 -20.58
N ILE A 1049 -21.32 3.41 -20.32
CA ILE A 1049 -21.68 2.22 -21.09
C ILE A 1049 -22.47 2.69 -22.31
N LEU A 1050 -21.93 2.50 -23.51
CA LEU A 1050 -22.55 2.96 -24.75
C LEU A 1050 -23.57 1.94 -25.26
N ALA A 1051 -24.67 2.41 -25.84
CA ALA A 1051 -25.65 1.53 -26.48
C ALA A 1051 -25.18 1.00 -27.85
N SER A 1052 -24.25 1.72 -28.50
CA SER A 1052 -23.78 1.42 -29.86
C SER A 1052 -22.55 0.50 -29.86
N SER A 1053 -22.38 -0.25 -30.95
CA SER A 1053 -21.23 -1.13 -31.17
C SER A 1053 -20.31 -0.56 -32.25
N MET A 1054 -19.03 -0.92 -32.18
CA MET A 1054 -18.12 -0.71 -33.30
C MET A 1054 -18.48 -1.68 -34.43
N ASP A 1055 -18.73 -1.16 -35.64
CA ASP A 1055 -19.09 -1.97 -36.81
C ASP A 1055 -17.89 -2.19 -37.74
N THR A 1056 -17.50 -3.45 -37.95
CA THR A 1056 -16.45 -3.85 -38.91
C THR A 1056 -17.02 -4.36 -40.24
N SER A 1057 -18.34 -4.30 -40.42
CA SER A 1057 -19.08 -4.92 -41.53
C SER A 1057 -19.89 -3.95 -42.41
N PRO A 1058 -19.31 -2.85 -42.94
CA PRO A 1058 -20.01 -2.10 -43.98
C PRO A 1058 -20.08 -2.96 -45.25
N SER A 1059 -21.13 -3.78 -45.37
CA SER A 1059 -21.49 -4.46 -46.61
C SER A 1059 -21.96 -3.40 -47.61
N TYR A 1060 -21.02 -2.87 -48.38
CA TYR A 1060 -21.35 -2.05 -49.55
C TYR A 1060 -21.81 -2.98 -50.66
N THR A 1061 -23.12 -3.14 -50.80
CA THR A 1061 -23.72 -3.48 -52.10
C THR A 1061 -23.78 -2.19 -52.92
N PRO A 1062 -23.06 -2.09 -54.06
CA PRO A 1062 -23.17 -0.91 -54.92
C PRO A 1062 -24.62 -0.71 -55.37
N PRO A 1063 -25.13 0.53 -55.46
CA PRO A 1063 -26.38 0.79 -56.16
C PRO A 1063 -26.20 0.38 -57.63
N GLY A 1064 -27.07 -0.49 -58.13
CA GLY A 1064 -27.17 -0.85 -59.55
C GLY A 1064 -27.81 0.25 -60.38
#